data_AF-A0A9D8Z6L6-F1
#
_entry.id   AF-A0A9D8Z6L6-F1
#
_cell.length_a   1.000
_cell.length_b   1.000
_cell.length_c   1.000
_cell.angle_alpha   90.00
_cell.angle_beta   90.00
_cell.angle_gamma   90.00
#
_symmetry.space_group_name_H-M   'P 1'
#
loop_
_entity.id
_entity.type
_entity.pdbx_description
1 polymer ?
#
loop_
_entity_poly.entity_id
_entity_poly.type
_entity_poly.pdbx_seq_one_letter_code
_entity_poly.pdbx_strand_id
1 'polypeptide(L)'
;MTGQPRAIVFHEKLGRRHAHCVWSRIDAEQRKGINLPHFKRKLTAIPRSLYQEHGWDMPLGLQDAQKRDPLNYSHAEASQAKRAKCDPKELKALFRSCWDMSDSLVAFRAALSDQGFALARGDRRGFVAVDVTGEVYSLSRWCGVKPKELRARLGSEEQLPSIEEAQARLDAQVFEHPDASLDKALSEHQARLDELVARQRAERQELQDHQAVRKTAELQAAQASLPTGFAAAWSRLTGQYQSKLKALEAEAKRRDTLDRRETEGVIERHLSERRELDQQLDLINAQHALEAEARSFERRTAKRYAPDPRQPLILPRERPAFSVGQLRRNPSLILEHISQREASFTRNDIAGALSEFLDDPLDLQFAIDTALRSNELVSLEADSEQRFTTRSFQQVERKLSSTSSEMARLGRFKVSKLSAARAIVRENKRLKRSVGAALSDEQVAAIEHVLGANQLSAVVGLAGTGKSTLLSVARDAWERQGYTVHGAALAGKAADSLESASDIPSRTLASLETSWENGYEPIGCGDIVVIDEAGVVGTRQLNRVMARLNALGCKIVLVGDLEQLQPIEAGEPFRDIVKSAGAAKLTDIRRQRHAWQRAASKDLAQGFTEVALQAYADEEAVHHYETADDAIASLVSDYMEDLKKHGPNRSRLALAHRHKDVYAINQAIRQATKELEGAVPELLVETDMGPRVFAEGDRILFTRNDKELGVRNGMLGTVTGIDSNRVSAKIDCDDHESQKSITTPRSRFRHIDHGYAVTIHRAQGCTVDRSFVLSSSTMDENLIYVAMTRHREISQFYSSSRKTVQSKTEPATSPSVKRHRSR
;
A
#
# COMPACT_ATOMS: atom_id res chain seq x y z
N MET A 1 -61.15 -19.10 9.16
CA MET A 1 -61.55 -20.39 9.77
C MET A 1 -62.36 -20.08 11.01
N THR A 2 -63.58 -19.61 10.81
CA THR A 2 -64.53 -19.31 11.89
C THR A 2 -65.24 -20.59 12.29
N GLY A 3 -65.39 -20.85 13.60
CA GLY A 3 -66.12 -22.02 14.12
C GLY A 3 -65.33 -23.34 14.24
N GLN A 4 -64.04 -23.40 13.88
CA GLN A 4 -63.23 -24.63 14.02
C GLN A 4 -62.50 -24.69 15.38
N PRO A 5 -62.42 -25.88 16.02
CA PRO A 5 -61.59 -26.08 17.21
C PRO A 5 -60.13 -25.72 16.94
N ARG A 6 -59.49 -25.04 17.89
CA ARG A 6 -58.10 -24.59 17.78
C ARG A 6 -57.31 -24.84 19.07
N ALA A 7 -56.05 -25.18 18.93
CA ALA A 7 -55.07 -25.22 20.02
C ALA A 7 -54.03 -24.13 19.79
N ILE A 8 -53.66 -23.41 20.85
CA ILE A 8 -52.56 -22.43 20.83
C ILE A 8 -51.51 -22.92 21.80
N VAL A 9 -50.33 -23.25 21.29
CA VAL A 9 -49.21 -23.77 22.08
C VAL A 9 -48.11 -22.73 22.11
N PHE A 10 -47.67 -22.33 23.31
CA PHE A 10 -46.55 -21.43 23.47
C PHE A 10 -45.27 -22.21 23.76
N HIS A 11 -44.16 -21.83 23.12
CA HIS A 11 -42.82 -22.30 23.47
C HIS A 11 -41.83 -21.15 23.37
N GLU A 12 -40.68 -21.28 24.02
CA GLU A 12 -39.63 -20.27 24.01
C GLU A 12 -38.48 -20.72 23.10
N LYS A 13 -37.99 -19.84 22.23
CA LYS A 13 -36.85 -20.08 21.34
C LYS A 13 -36.04 -18.79 21.19
N LEU A 14 -34.73 -18.83 21.44
CA LEU A 14 -33.81 -17.67 21.32
C LEU A 14 -34.35 -16.41 22.03
N GLY A 15 -34.65 -16.53 23.33
CA GLY A 15 -35.19 -15.43 24.14
C GLY A 15 -36.58 -14.90 23.75
N ARG A 16 -37.27 -15.54 22.80
CA ARG A 16 -38.61 -15.11 22.32
C ARG A 16 -39.68 -16.16 22.57
N ARG A 17 -40.89 -15.70 22.90
CA ARG A 17 -42.08 -16.55 23.04
C ARG A 17 -42.76 -16.70 21.68
N HIS A 18 -42.90 -17.94 21.24
CA HIS A 18 -43.53 -18.31 19.98
C HIS A 18 -44.87 -19.01 20.25
N ALA A 19 -45.92 -18.56 19.57
CA ALA A 19 -47.24 -19.19 19.58
C ALA A 19 -47.43 -20.04 18.31
N HIS A 20 -47.73 -21.32 18.48
CA HIS A 20 -48.20 -22.21 17.42
C HIS A 20 -49.71 -22.31 17.50
N CYS A 21 -50.41 -21.75 16.51
CA CYS A 21 -51.85 -21.86 16.39
C CYS A 21 -52.19 -23.01 15.43
N VAL A 22 -52.81 -24.06 15.97
CA VAL A 22 -53.20 -25.27 15.22
C VAL A 22 -54.72 -25.32 15.13
N TRP A 23 -55.26 -25.32 13.92
CA TRP A 23 -56.70 -25.50 13.67
C TRP A 23 -57.00 -26.94 13.32
N SER A 24 -58.00 -27.52 13.98
CA SER A 24 -58.52 -28.83 13.62
C SER A 24 -59.28 -28.74 12.30
N ARG A 25 -58.95 -29.61 11.36
CA ARG A 25 -59.68 -29.75 10.09
C ARG A 25 -60.90 -30.65 10.22
N ILE A 26 -61.16 -31.21 11.39
CA ILE A 26 -62.28 -32.13 11.60
C ILE A 26 -63.51 -31.32 11.95
N ASP A 27 -64.56 -31.48 11.15
CA ASP A 27 -65.90 -31.07 11.55
C ASP A 27 -66.38 -32.04 12.63
N ALA A 28 -66.54 -31.55 13.86
CA ALA A 28 -66.91 -32.38 15.01
C ALA A 28 -68.35 -32.90 14.91
N GLU A 29 -69.25 -32.18 14.22
CA GLU A 29 -70.65 -32.58 14.04
C GLU A 29 -70.79 -33.62 12.94
N GLN A 30 -70.10 -33.44 11.80
CA GLN A 30 -70.18 -34.36 10.66
C GLN A 30 -69.12 -35.48 10.66
N ARG A 31 -68.15 -35.44 11.59
CA ARG A 31 -67.00 -36.38 11.70
C ARG A 31 -66.22 -36.55 10.39
N LYS A 32 -66.15 -35.50 9.57
CA LYS A 32 -65.44 -35.50 8.29
C LYS A 32 -64.34 -34.44 8.27
N GLY A 33 -63.26 -34.75 7.56
CA GLY A 33 -62.19 -33.79 7.32
C GLY A 33 -62.63 -32.72 6.31
N ILE A 34 -62.57 -31.45 6.71
CA ILE A 34 -62.83 -30.31 5.85
C ILE A 34 -61.66 -30.18 4.87
N ASN A 35 -61.96 -30.31 3.58
CA ASN A 35 -61.00 -29.97 2.53
C ASN A 35 -60.89 -28.45 2.43
N LEU A 36 -59.67 -27.92 2.54
CA LEU A 36 -59.39 -26.50 2.49
C LEU A 36 -58.72 -26.18 1.16
N PRO A 37 -59.50 -25.84 0.11
CA PRO A 37 -58.92 -25.42 -1.15
C PRO A 37 -58.00 -24.23 -0.91
N HIS A 38 -56.79 -24.32 -1.47
CA HIS A 38 -55.72 -23.32 -1.35
C HIS A 38 -55.29 -23.00 0.10
N PHE A 39 -55.26 -24.01 0.99
CA PHE A 39 -54.88 -23.84 2.40
C PHE A 39 -53.58 -23.05 2.60
N LYS A 40 -52.55 -23.26 1.77
CA LYS A 40 -51.28 -22.50 1.84
C LYS A 40 -51.49 -20.99 1.67
N ARG A 41 -52.26 -20.56 0.66
CA ARG A 41 -52.57 -19.13 0.43
C ARG A 41 -53.40 -18.56 1.59
N LYS A 42 -54.38 -19.31 2.09
CA LYS A 42 -55.21 -18.90 3.22
C LYS A 42 -54.41 -18.76 4.52
N LEU A 43 -53.51 -19.70 4.80
CA LEU A 43 -52.63 -19.66 5.98
C LEU A 43 -51.56 -18.56 5.87
N THR A 44 -51.12 -18.18 4.66
CA THR A 44 -50.24 -17.01 4.47
C THR A 44 -50.99 -15.67 4.59
N ALA A 45 -52.30 -15.65 4.35
CA ALA A 45 -53.11 -14.44 4.49
C ALA A 45 -53.41 -14.08 5.96
N ILE A 46 -53.55 -15.08 6.84
CA ILE A 46 -53.87 -14.87 8.26
C ILE A 46 -52.82 -14.02 9.01
N PRO A 47 -51.51 -14.27 8.88
CA PRO A 47 -50.50 -13.39 9.46
C PRO A 47 -50.62 -11.97 8.93
N ARG A 48 -50.82 -11.79 7.61
CA ARG A 48 -50.95 -10.45 7.01
C ARG A 48 -52.13 -9.67 7.59
N SER A 49 -53.28 -10.32 7.79
CA SER A 49 -54.43 -9.68 8.42
C SER A 49 -54.17 -9.34 9.89
N LEU A 50 -53.46 -10.19 10.63
CA LEU A 50 -53.10 -9.90 12.04
C LEU A 50 -52.17 -8.68 12.15
N TYR A 51 -51.18 -8.56 11.27
CA TYR A 51 -50.31 -7.37 11.21
C TYR A 51 -51.12 -6.10 10.94
N GLN A 52 -52.11 -6.18 10.03
CA GLN A 52 -52.98 -5.04 9.70
C GLN A 52 -53.96 -4.68 10.83
N GLU A 53 -54.59 -5.68 11.46
CA GLU A 53 -55.57 -5.50 12.54
C GLU A 53 -54.95 -4.88 13.79
N HIS A 54 -53.71 -5.26 14.12
CA HIS A 54 -53.01 -4.77 15.31
C HIS A 54 -52.03 -3.61 15.02
N GLY A 55 -51.94 -3.15 13.77
CA GLY A 55 -51.05 -2.05 13.38
C GLY A 55 -49.55 -2.36 13.53
N TRP A 56 -49.16 -3.63 13.40
CA TRP A 56 -47.77 -4.06 13.51
C TRP A 56 -47.02 -3.90 12.18
N ASP A 57 -45.70 -3.65 12.26
CA ASP A 57 -44.84 -3.59 11.08
C ASP A 57 -44.72 -4.95 10.39
N MET A 58 -45.29 -5.05 9.18
CA MET A 58 -45.27 -6.28 8.40
C MET A 58 -43.89 -6.53 7.78
N PRO A 59 -43.28 -7.72 7.92
CA PRO A 59 -41.98 -8.03 7.31
C PRO A 59 -41.99 -7.86 5.79
N LEU A 60 -40.93 -7.28 5.22
CA LEU A 60 -40.83 -6.97 3.78
C LEU A 60 -41.05 -8.19 2.88
N GLY A 61 -40.52 -9.36 3.25
CA GLY A 61 -40.71 -10.61 2.51
C GLY A 61 -42.13 -11.21 2.58
N LEU A 62 -42.94 -10.71 3.52
CA LEU A 62 -44.37 -11.01 3.68
C LEU A 62 -45.22 -10.02 2.88
N GLN A 63 -44.76 -8.78 2.68
CA GLN A 63 -45.38 -7.79 1.79
C GLN A 63 -45.13 -8.14 0.32
N ASP A 64 -43.87 -8.37 -0.04
CA ASP A 64 -43.39 -8.66 -1.38
C ASP A 64 -42.48 -9.89 -1.38
N ALA A 65 -42.80 -10.87 -2.22
CA ALA A 65 -42.01 -12.09 -2.32
C ALA A 65 -40.60 -11.85 -2.88
N GLN A 66 -40.38 -10.78 -3.65
CA GLN A 66 -39.07 -10.41 -4.19
C GLN A 66 -38.16 -9.79 -3.14
N LYS A 67 -38.73 -9.20 -2.08
CA LYS A 67 -37.99 -8.61 -0.95
C LYS A 67 -37.75 -9.61 0.19
N ARG A 68 -37.91 -10.90 -0.08
CA ARG A 68 -37.58 -11.95 0.89
C ARG A 68 -36.08 -11.97 1.12
N ASP A 69 -35.71 -12.09 2.39
CA ASP A 69 -34.31 -12.25 2.77
C ASP A 69 -33.70 -13.42 1.95
N PRO A 70 -32.67 -13.15 1.14
CA PRO A 70 -32.00 -14.15 0.32
C PRO A 70 -31.37 -15.28 1.14
N LEU A 71 -31.10 -15.04 2.43
CA LEU A 71 -30.50 -15.98 3.36
C LEU A 71 -31.54 -16.87 4.07
N ASN A 72 -32.83 -16.76 3.73
CA ASN A 72 -33.86 -17.68 4.24
C ASN A 72 -33.57 -19.11 3.83
N TYR A 73 -33.64 -20.06 4.77
CA TYR A 73 -33.28 -21.45 4.54
C TYR A 73 -34.44 -22.43 4.82
N SER A 74 -34.41 -23.59 4.15
CA SER A 74 -35.37 -24.67 4.38
C SER A 74 -35.02 -25.52 5.60
N HIS A 75 -35.97 -26.31 6.12
CA HIS A 75 -35.68 -27.25 7.22
C HIS A 75 -34.62 -28.29 6.82
N ALA A 76 -34.57 -28.67 5.53
CA ALA A 76 -33.55 -29.55 5.01
C ALA A 76 -32.16 -28.90 5.02
N GLU A 77 -32.05 -27.62 4.64
CA GLU A 77 -30.82 -26.83 4.73
C GLU A 77 -30.38 -26.67 6.20
N ALA A 78 -31.31 -26.36 7.11
CA ALA A 78 -31.01 -26.27 8.54
C ALA A 78 -30.48 -27.60 9.12
N SER A 79 -31.08 -28.72 8.71
CA SER A 79 -30.65 -30.05 9.15
C SER A 79 -29.30 -30.45 8.55
N GLN A 80 -28.97 -29.96 7.35
CA GLN A 80 -27.68 -30.19 6.71
C GLN A 80 -26.57 -29.36 7.38
N ALA A 81 -26.77 -28.06 7.55
CA ALA A 81 -25.82 -27.18 8.24
C ALA A 81 -25.57 -27.63 9.70
N LYS A 82 -26.60 -28.12 10.41
CA LYS A 82 -26.45 -28.71 11.74
C LYS A 82 -25.53 -29.94 11.77
N ARG A 83 -25.53 -30.77 10.72
CA ARG A 83 -24.60 -31.92 10.61
C ARG A 83 -23.17 -31.48 10.37
N ALA A 84 -22.99 -30.41 9.60
CA ALA A 84 -21.70 -29.76 9.36
C ALA A 84 -21.22 -28.86 10.52
N LYS A 85 -22.03 -28.70 11.58
CA LYS A 85 -21.79 -27.77 12.71
C LYS A 85 -21.60 -26.31 12.29
N CYS A 86 -22.24 -25.87 11.21
CA CYS A 86 -22.22 -24.48 10.74
C CYS A 86 -23.59 -23.79 10.93
N ASP A 87 -23.62 -22.46 10.98
CA ASP A 87 -24.88 -21.73 10.91
C ASP A 87 -25.47 -21.75 9.47
N PRO A 88 -26.77 -22.08 9.30
CA PRO A 88 -27.37 -22.17 7.97
C PRO A 88 -27.39 -20.84 7.19
N LYS A 89 -27.44 -19.68 7.86
CA LYS A 89 -27.41 -18.38 7.20
C LYS A 89 -26.00 -18.00 6.77
N GLU A 90 -25.00 -18.24 7.63
CA GLU A 90 -23.60 -18.00 7.30
C GLU A 90 -23.16 -18.82 6.10
N LEU A 91 -23.47 -20.12 6.09
CA LEU A 91 -23.15 -20.99 4.97
C LEU A 91 -23.82 -20.50 3.67
N LYS A 92 -25.06 -20.01 3.77
CA LYS A 92 -25.81 -19.48 2.63
C LYS A 92 -25.26 -18.14 2.14
N ALA A 93 -24.83 -17.27 3.05
CA ALA A 93 -24.18 -16.01 2.73
C ALA A 93 -22.83 -16.26 2.05
N LEU A 94 -22.05 -17.22 2.54
CA LEU A 94 -20.77 -17.63 1.97
C LEU A 94 -20.93 -18.13 0.53
N PHE A 95 -21.79 -19.12 0.30
CA PHE A 95 -22.01 -19.66 -1.05
C PHE A 95 -22.56 -18.63 -2.03
N ARG A 96 -23.40 -17.71 -1.53
CA ARG A 96 -23.95 -16.62 -2.34
C ARG A 96 -22.91 -15.55 -2.65
N SER A 97 -22.09 -15.16 -1.66
CA SER A 97 -20.98 -14.23 -1.84
C SER A 97 -19.97 -14.76 -2.84
N CYS A 98 -19.57 -16.04 -2.71
CA CYS A 98 -18.71 -16.71 -3.68
C CYS A 98 -19.31 -16.64 -5.10
N TRP A 99 -20.62 -16.81 -5.22
CA TRP A 99 -21.32 -16.76 -6.51
C TRP A 99 -21.43 -15.35 -7.09
N ASP A 100 -21.72 -14.35 -6.26
CA ASP A 100 -21.90 -12.97 -6.69
C ASP A 100 -20.56 -12.31 -7.06
N MET A 101 -19.47 -12.66 -6.37
CA MET A 101 -18.11 -12.17 -6.64
C MET A 101 -17.42 -12.88 -7.82
N SER A 102 -17.98 -13.98 -8.31
CA SER A 102 -17.35 -14.79 -9.36
C SER A 102 -18.15 -14.74 -10.65
N ASP A 103 -17.54 -14.21 -11.70
CA ASP A 103 -18.11 -14.13 -13.04
C ASP A 103 -17.77 -15.34 -13.93
N SER A 104 -16.80 -16.16 -13.52
CA SER A 104 -16.28 -17.31 -14.27
C SER A 104 -16.13 -18.57 -13.40
N LEU A 105 -16.05 -19.74 -14.05
CA LEU A 105 -15.78 -21.03 -13.37
C LEU A 105 -14.48 -21.01 -12.55
N VAL A 106 -13.43 -20.36 -13.08
CA VAL A 106 -12.12 -20.28 -12.43
C VAL A 106 -12.21 -19.44 -11.16
N ALA A 107 -12.82 -18.24 -11.25
CA ALA A 107 -13.04 -17.37 -10.10
C ALA A 107 -13.91 -18.06 -9.04
N PHE A 108 -14.98 -18.75 -9.46
CA PHE A 108 -15.89 -19.42 -8.54
C PHE A 108 -15.25 -20.62 -7.83
N ARG A 109 -14.43 -21.39 -8.55
CA ARG A 109 -13.68 -22.49 -7.96
C ARG A 109 -12.63 -22.00 -6.96
N ALA A 110 -11.94 -20.91 -7.27
CA ALA A 110 -10.98 -20.29 -6.34
C ALA A 110 -11.69 -19.77 -5.09
N ALA A 111 -12.79 -19.02 -5.26
CA ALA A 111 -13.57 -18.49 -4.14
C ALA A 111 -14.12 -19.58 -3.21
N LEU A 112 -14.56 -20.72 -3.75
CA LEU A 112 -14.96 -21.87 -2.94
C LEU A 112 -13.78 -22.51 -2.21
N SER A 113 -12.64 -22.68 -2.90
CA SER A 113 -11.43 -23.30 -2.33
C SER A 113 -10.87 -22.48 -1.17
N ASP A 114 -10.86 -21.15 -1.29
CA ASP A 114 -10.43 -20.22 -0.23
C ASP A 114 -11.29 -20.35 1.03
N GLN A 115 -12.53 -20.81 0.88
CA GLN A 115 -13.48 -21.03 1.96
C GLN A 115 -13.53 -22.49 2.45
N GLY A 116 -12.60 -23.34 2.00
CA GLY A 116 -12.53 -24.75 2.41
C GLY A 116 -13.48 -25.70 1.68
N PHE A 117 -13.99 -25.29 0.51
CA PHE A 117 -14.90 -26.10 -0.32
C PHE A 117 -14.31 -26.39 -1.70
N ALA A 118 -14.50 -27.61 -2.20
CA ALA A 118 -14.12 -27.99 -3.56
C ALA A 118 -15.36 -28.18 -4.43
N LEU A 119 -15.31 -27.62 -5.63
CA LEU A 119 -16.32 -27.81 -6.66
C LEU A 119 -16.21 -29.22 -7.26
N ALA A 120 -17.31 -29.95 -7.27
CA ALA A 120 -17.39 -31.32 -7.78
C ALA A 120 -18.66 -31.58 -8.60
N ARG A 121 -18.66 -32.70 -9.32
CA ARG A 121 -19.83 -33.25 -9.99
C ARG A 121 -20.66 -34.10 -9.03
N GLY A 122 -21.96 -33.84 -8.92
CA GLY A 122 -22.86 -34.66 -8.09
C GLY A 122 -23.40 -35.91 -8.81
N ASP A 123 -23.59 -37.01 -8.08
CA ASP A 123 -24.06 -38.28 -8.66
C ASP A 123 -25.51 -38.27 -9.17
N ARG A 124 -26.36 -37.45 -8.53
CA ARG A 124 -27.79 -37.27 -8.85
C ARG A 124 -28.21 -35.80 -8.96
N ARG A 125 -27.26 -34.89 -8.76
CA ARG A 125 -27.44 -33.44 -8.65
C ARG A 125 -26.36 -32.82 -9.51
N GLY A 126 -26.60 -31.65 -10.10
CA GLY A 126 -25.62 -31.02 -10.98
C GLY A 126 -24.38 -30.52 -10.25
N PHE A 127 -24.10 -29.22 -10.30
CA PHE A 127 -22.99 -28.64 -9.56
C PHE A 127 -23.14 -28.81 -8.03
N VAL A 128 -22.12 -29.40 -7.38
CA VAL A 128 -22.05 -29.54 -5.93
C VAL A 128 -20.72 -29.01 -5.39
N ALA A 129 -20.72 -28.58 -4.13
CA ALA A 129 -19.52 -28.29 -3.37
C ALA A 129 -19.34 -29.36 -2.29
N VAL A 130 -18.10 -29.72 -2.00
CA VAL A 130 -17.72 -30.72 -0.99
C VAL A 130 -16.81 -30.04 0.01
N ASP A 131 -16.98 -30.28 1.31
CA ASP A 131 -16.06 -29.80 2.34
C ASP A 131 -15.02 -30.87 2.75
N VAL A 132 -14.09 -30.49 3.62
CA VAL A 132 -13.06 -31.39 4.19
C VAL A 132 -13.63 -32.57 4.97
N THR A 133 -14.90 -32.50 5.41
CA THR A 133 -15.57 -33.60 6.11
C THR A 133 -16.25 -34.59 5.15
N GLY A 134 -16.29 -34.27 3.86
CA GLY A 134 -16.95 -35.05 2.82
C GLY A 134 -18.46 -34.76 2.68
N GLU A 135 -18.99 -33.73 3.34
CA GLU A 135 -20.40 -33.36 3.19
C GLU A 135 -20.63 -32.61 1.88
N VAL A 136 -21.77 -32.90 1.21
CA VAL A 136 -22.04 -32.47 -0.17
C VAL A 136 -23.17 -31.43 -0.25
N TYR A 137 -22.83 -30.23 -0.71
CA TYR A 137 -23.71 -29.07 -0.81
C TYR A 137 -24.20 -28.85 -2.25
N SER A 138 -25.51 -28.79 -2.44
CA SER A 138 -26.09 -28.45 -3.75
C SER A 138 -25.97 -26.95 -4.02
N LEU A 139 -25.15 -26.57 -5.01
CA LEU A 139 -24.88 -25.16 -5.30
C LEU A 139 -26.12 -24.38 -5.74
N SER A 140 -27.02 -25.00 -6.49
CA SER A 140 -28.28 -24.33 -6.89
C SER A 140 -29.13 -23.94 -5.68
N ARG A 141 -29.09 -24.75 -4.62
CA ARG A 141 -29.89 -24.52 -3.41
C ARG A 141 -29.19 -23.52 -2.47
N TRP A 142 -27.90 -23.69 -2.27
CA TRP A 142 -27.12 -22.89 -1.32
C TRP A 142 -26.75 -21.51 -1.88
N CYS A 143 -26.47 -21.36 -3.17
CA CYS A 143 -26.34 -20.03 -3.80
C CYS A 143 -27.70 -19.36 -4.04
N GLY A 144 -28.80 -20.13 -4.08
CA GLY A 144 -30.14 -19.62 -4.37
C GLY A 144 -30.36 -19.27 -5.86
N VAL A 145 -29.64 -19.96 -6.74
CA VAL A 145 -29.52 -19.66 -8.19
C VAL A 145 -30.15 -20.80 -8.98
N LYS A 146 -30.78 -20.50 -10.13
CA LYS A 146 -31.40 -21.54 -10.94
C LYS A 146 -30.32 -22.43 -11.59
N PRO A 147 -30.53 -23.76 -11.72
CA PRO A 147 -29.56 -24.65 -12.38
C PRO A 147 -29.15 -24.21 -13.80
N LYS A 148 -30.05 -23.52 -14.53
CA LYS A 148 -29.75 -22.95 -15.85
C LYS A 148 -28.70 -21.83 -15.79
N GLU A 149 -28.76 -20.99 -14.76
CA GLU A 149 -27.79 -19.90 -14.53
C GLU A 149 -26.44 -20.47 -14.10
N LEU A 150 -26.43 -21.51 -13.27
CA LEU A 150 -25.21 -22.24 -12.94
C LEU A 150 -24.52 -22.80 -14.19
N ARG A 151 -25.26 -23.48 -15.08
CA ARG A 151 -24.69 -24.00 -16.34
C ARG A 151 -24.20 -22.91 -17.28
N ALA A 152 -24.90 -21.78 -17.33
CA ALA A 152 -24.50 -20.66 -18.18
C ALA A 152 -23.14 -20.06 -17.75
N ARG A 153 -22.85 -20.03 -16.43
CA ARG A 153 -21.60 -19.45 -15.90
C ARG A 153 -20.49 -20.49 -15.68
N LEU A 154 -20.84 -21.70 -15.25
CA LEU A 154 -19.90 -22.75 -14.85
C LEU A 154 -19.64 -23.79 -15.97
N GLY A 155 -20.37 -23.75 -17.08
CA GLY A 155 -20.19 -24.65 -18.20
C GLY A 155 -20.83 -26.03 -17.99
N SER A 156 -20.16 -27.09 -18.44
CA SER A 156 -20.64 -28.48 -18.31
C SER A 156 -20.18 -29.12 -17.00
N GLU A 157 -21.10 -29.82 -16.33
CA GLU A 157 -20.85 -30.57 -15.10
C GLU A 157 -19.91 -31.77 -15.32
N GLU A 158 -19.72 -32.20 -16.57
CA GLU A 158 -18.89 -33.36 -16.95
C GLU A 158 -17.38 -33.08 -16.86
N GLN A 159 -16.98 -31.81 -16.86
CA GLN A 159 -15.58 -31.39 -16.78
C GLN A 159 -15.09 -31.22 -15.32
N LEU A 160 -15.98 -31.46 -14.35
CA LEU A 160 -15.68 -31.34 -12.93
C LEU A 160 -15.18 -32.67 -12.34
N PRO A 161 -14.28 -32.62 -11.34
CA PRO A 161 -13.82 -33.81 -10.65
C PRO A 161 -14.96 -34.53 -9.96
N SER A 162 -14.79 -35.83 -9.72
CA SER A 162 -15.68 -36.60 -8.85
C SER A 162 -15.63 -36.06 -7.41
N ILE A 163 -16.62 -36.43 -6.60
CA ILE A 163 -16.67 -36.05 -5.18
C ILE A 163 -15.40 -36.53 -4.45
N GLU A 164 -14.95 -37.75 -4.74
CA GLU A 164 -13.74 -38.35 -4.15
C GLU A 164 -12.47 -37.61 -4.57
N GLU A 165 -12.34 -37.25 -5.84
CA GLU A 165 -11.19 -36.46 -6.34
C GLU A 165 -11.16 -35.04 -5.79
N ALA A 166 -12.33 -34.43 -5.59
CA ALA A 166 -12.46 -33.11 -5.02
C ALA A 166 -12.09 -33.10 -3.52
N GLN A 167 -12.50 -34.12 -2.78
CA GLN A 167 -12.14 -34.29 -1.36
C GLN A 167 -10.63 -34.55 -1.18
N ALA A 168 -10.03 -35.43 -2.00
CA ALA A 168 -8.60 -35.68 -1.94
C ALA A 168 -7.74 -34.42 -2.21
N ARG A 169 -8.25 -33.47 -3.00
CA ARG A 169 -7.59 -32.17 -3.23
C ARG A 169 -7.72 -31.22 -2.04
N LEU A 170 -8.81 -31.31 -1.28
CA LEU A 170 -9.00 -30.54 -0.05
C LEU A 170 -8.13 -31.07 1.08
N ASP A 171 -8.00 -32.41 1.21
CA ASP A 171 -7.16 -33.04 2.24
C ASP A 171 -5.67 -32.70 2.08
N ALA A 172 -5.24 -32.37 0.86
CA ALA A 172 -3.86 -31.93 0.57
C ALA A 172 -3.60 -30.46 0.93
N GLN A 173 -4.64 -29.66 1.19
CA GLN A 173 -4.53 -28.26 1.62
C GLN A 173 -4.69 -28.19 3.15
N VAL A 174 -3.63 -27.79 3.85
CA VAL A 174 -3.67 -27.64 5.31
C VAL A 174 -4.57 -26.46 5.67
N PHE A 175 -5.82 -26.74 6.05
CA PHE A 175 -6.69 -25.77 6.69
C PHE A 175 -6.47 -25.83 8.21
N GLU A 176 -6.14 -24.69 8.82
CA GLU A 176 -6.11 -24.58 10.28
C GLU A 176 -7.52 -24.81 10.85
N HIS A 177 -7.58 -25.63 11.89
CA HIS A 177 -8.81 -25.94 12.63
C HIS A 177 -9.39 -24.69 13.32
N PRO A 178 -10.72 -24.67 13.59
CA PRO A 178 -11.42 -23.53 14.21
C PRO A 178 -10.81 -23.08 15.54
N ASP A 179 -10.90 -21.78 15.80
CA ASP A 179 -10.28 -21.08 16.93
C ASP A 179 -10.70 -21.69 18.28
N ALA A 180 -9.75 -22.34 18.96
CA ALA A 180 -10.01 -23.07 20.21
C ALA A 180 -10.57 -22.16 21.33
N SER A 181 -10.40 -20.83 21.23
CA SER A 181 -11.00 -19.88 22.15
C SER A 181 -12.51 -19.74 21.98
N LEU A 182 -13.03 -19.81 20.75
CA LEU A 182 -14.45 -19.67 20.45
C LEU A 182 -15.22 -20.92 20.91
N ASP A 183 -14.66 -22.11 20.67
CA ASP A 183 -15.24 -23.38 21.14
C ASP A 183 -15.36 -23.40 22.67
N LYS A 184 -14.34 -22.88 23.37
CA LYS A 184 -14.37 -22.74 24.82
C LYS A 184 -15.48 -21.76 25.27
N ALA A 185 -15.58 -20.60 24.64
CA ALA A 185 -16.61 -19.60 24.95
C ALA A 185 -18.04 -20.13 24.71
N LEU A 186 -18.25 -20.87 23.61
CA LEU A 186 -19.51 -21.54 23.29
C LEU A 186 -19.87 -22.61 24.33
N SER A 187 -18.90 -23.40 24.77
CA SER A 187 -19.10 -24.42 25.80
C SER A 187 -19.44 -23.80 27.16
N GLU A 188 -18.77 -22.70 27.54
CA GLU A 188 -19.04 -21.99 28.80
C GLU A 188 -20.43 -21.32 28.79
N HIS A 189 -20.83 -20.74 27.67
CA HIS A 189 -22.17 -20.17 27.49
C HIS A 189 -23.26 -21.24 27.62
N GLN A 190 -23.07 -22.39 26.96
CA GLN A 190 -24.01 -23.50 27.03
C GLN A 190 -24.19 -24.02 28.46
N ALA A 191 -23.10 -24.13 29.23
CA ALA A 191 -23.16 -24.53 30.64
C ALA A 191 -23.98 -23.54 31.50
N ARG A 192 -23.77 -22.23 31.32
CA ARG A 192 -24.54 -21.17 32.01
C ARG A 192 -26.01 -21.19 31.63
N LEU A 193 -26.32 -21.44 30.35
CA LEU A 193 -27.68 -21.55 29.86
C LEU A 193 -28.41 -22.75 30.51
N ASP A 194 -27.76 -23.89 30.60
CA ASP A 194 -28.34 -25.09 31.20
C ASP A 194 -28.62 -24.90 32.70
N GLU A 195 -27.71 -24.25 33.43
CA GLU A 195 -27.90 -23.86 34.83
C GLU A 195 -29.07 -22.88 35.00
N LEU A 196 -29.12 -21.84 34.17
CA LEU A 196 -30.20 -20.85 34.17
C LEU A 196 -31.57 -21.52 33.91
N VAL A 197 -31.66 -22.40 32.92
CA VAL A 197 -32.90 -23.12 32.58
C VAL A 197 -33.33 -24.05 33.71
N ALA A 198 -32.40 -24.73 34.39
CA ALA A 198 -32.71 -25.58 35.54
C ALA A 198 -33.30 -24.77 36.70
N ARG A 199 -32.69 -23.63 37.04
CA ARG A 199 -33.18 -22.70 38.06
C ARG A 199 -34.57 -22.17 37.72
N GLN A 200 -34.77 -21.71 36.49
CA GLN A 200 -36.05 -21.17 36.02
C GLN A 200 -37.17 -22.22 36.01
N ARG A 201 -36.86 -23.49 35.76
CA ARG A 201 -37.84 -24.58 35.88
C ARG A 201 -38.25 -24.82 37.33
N ALA A 202 -37.29 -24.82 38.26
CA ALA A 202 -37.57 -24.98 39.68
C ALA A 202 -38.46 -23.85 40.22
N GLU A 203 -38.16 -22.60 39.90
CA GLU A 203 -38.94 -21.44 40.35
C GLU A 203 -40.38 -21.46 39.81
N ARG A 204 -40.57 -21.87 38.55
CA ARG A 204 -41.91 -22.03 37.96
C ARG A 204 -42.70 -23.14 38.64
N GLN A 205 -42.04 -24.25 38.99
CA GLN A 205 -42.68 -25.37 39.67
C GLN A 205 -43.11 -24.96 41.09
N GLU A 206 -42.23 -24.27 41.83
CA GLU A 206 -42.52 -23.78 43.18
C GLU A 206 -43.71 -22.80 43.20
N LEU A 207 -43.77 -21.88 42.24
CA LEU A 207 -44.93 -20.97 42.10
C LEU A 207 -46.22 -21.75 41.84
N GLN A 208 -46.18 -22.74 40.93
CA GLN A 208 -47.35 -23.58 40.62
C GLN A 208 -47.82 -24.38 41.84
N ASP A 209 -46.88 -24.97 42.59
CA ASP A 209 -47.18 -25.74 43.79
C ASP A 209 -47.80 -24.84 44.87
N HIS A 210 -47.24 -23.64 45.09
CA HIS A 210 -47.77 -22.65 46.03
C HIS A 210 -49.18 -22.18 45.65
N GLN A 211 -49.41 -21.89 44.36
CA GLN A 211 -50.73 -21.53 43.84
C GLN A 211 -51.74 -22.67 43.98
N ALA A 212 -51.33 -23.92 43.74
CA ALA A 212 -52.18 -25.10 43.89
C ALA A 212 -52.61 -25.30 45.35
N VAL A 213 -51.66 -25.24 46.30
CA VAL A 213 -51.94 -25.33 47.74
C VAL A 213 -52.91 -24.23 48.17
N ARG A 214 -52.64 -22.96 47.80
CA ARG A 214 -53.52 -21.82 48.09
C ARG A 214 -54.94 -22.04 47.54
N LYS A 215 -55.05 -22.47 46.28
CA LYS A 215 -56.33 -22.71 45.62
C LYS A 215 -57.15 -23.80 46.31
N THR A 216 -56.50 -24.87 46.78
CA THR A 216 -57.20 -25.92 47.55
C THR A 216 -57.73 -25.40 48.88
N ALA A 217 -56.94 -24.58 49.61
CA ALA A 217 -57.37 -23.98 50.87
C ALA A 217 -58.52 -22.97 50.67
N GLU A 218 -58.47 -22.14 49.62
CA GLU A 218 -59.54 -21.20 49.27
C GLU A 218 -60.84 -21.92 48.89
N LEU A 219 -60.77 -23.03 48.13
CA LEU A 219 -61.93 -23.84 47.79
C LEU A 219 -62.57 -24.48 49.03
N GLN A 220 -61.76 -24.97 49.97
CA GLN A 220 -62.24 -25.51 51.24
C GLN A 220 -62.91 -24.43 52.10
N ALA A 221 -62.32 -23.23 52.20
CA ALA A 221 -62.89 -22.10 52.92
C ALA A 221 -64.21 -21.61 52.27
N ALA A 222 -64.25 -21.54 50.93
CA ALA A 222 -65.45 -21.18 50.19
C ALA A 222 -66.58 -22.21 50.43
N GLN A 223 -66.25 -23.51 50.41
CA GLN A 223 -67.21 -24.58 50.71
C GLN A 223 -67.73 -24.51 52.15
N ALA A 224 -66.87 -24.19 53.12
CA ALA A 224 -67.25 -24.02 54.52
C ALA A 224 -68.13 -22.77 54.78
N SER A 225 -67.96 -21.71 53.98
CA SER A 225 -68.74 -20.46 54.11
C SER A 225 -70.19 -20.55 53.61
N LEU A 226 -70.51 -21.60 52.84
CA LEU A 226 -71.85 -21.83 52.30
C LEU A 226 -72.78 -22.36 53.40
N PRO A 227 -73.99 -21.80 53.57
CA PRO A 227 -74.93 -22.30 54.55
C PRO A 227 -75.36 -23.73 54.19
N THR A 228 -75.42 -24.60 55.20
CA THR A 228 -75.79 -26.02 55.08
C THR A 228 -77.12 -26.31 55.80
N GLY A 229 -77.76 -27.45 55.50
CA GLY A 229 -79.01 -27.87 56.16
C GLY A 229 -80.19 -26.90 55.96
N PHE A 230 -80.96 -26.65 57.02
CA PHE A 230 -82.17 -25.81 56.98
C PHE A 230 -81.87 -24.35 56.59
N ALA A 231 -80.69 -23.83 56.96
CA ALA A 231 -80.22 -22.50 56.56
C ALA A 231 -79.93 -22.39 55.05
N ALA A 232 -79.54 -23.49 54.39
CA ALA A 232 -79.37 -23.55 52.94
C ALA A 232 -80.71 -23.45 52.21
N ALA A 233 -81.74 -24.15 52.72
CA ALA A 233 -83.09 -24.11 52.16
C ALA A 233 -83.70 -22.71 52.30
N TRP A 234 -83.54 -22.07 53.46
CA TRP A 234 -84.03 -20.71 53.70
C TRP A 234 -83.32 -19.66 52.84
N SER A 235 -81.99 -19.74 52.73
CA SER A 235 -81.20 -18.80 51.89
C SER A 235 -81.43 -18.97 50.39
N ARG A 236 -81.87 -20.16 49.93
CA ARG A 236 -82.31 -20.38 48.53
C ARG A 236 -83.67 -19.75 48.25
N LEU A 237 -84.61 -19.83 49.20
CA LEU A 237 -85.92 -19.17 49.10
C LEU A 237 -85.81 -17.64 49.09
N THR A 238 -84.87 -17.06 49.84
CA THR A 238 -84.66 -15.59 49.91
C THR A 238 -83.72 -15.04 48.84
N GLY A 239 -83.18 -15.89 47.94
CA GLY A 239 -82.22 -15.49 46.89
C GLY A 239 -80.80 -15.16 47.38
N GLN A 240 -80.58 -15.11 48.70
CA GLN A 240 -79.28 -14.79 49.31
C GLN A 240 -78.20 -15.85 49.00
N TYR A 241 -78.59 -17.11 48.78
CA TYR A 241 -77.68 -18.20 48.40
C TYR A 241 -77.04 -17.96 47.02
N GLN A 242 -77.82 -17.54 46.03
CA GLN A 242 -77.30 -17.21 44.69
C GLN A 242 -76.40 -15.97 44.72
N SER A 243 -76.70 -14.98 45.56
CA SER A 243 -75.85 -13.79 45.74
C SER A 243 -74.48 -14.15 46.31
N LYS A 244 -74.43 -15.01 47.36
CA LYS A 244 -73.17 -15.51 47.93
C LYS A 244 -72.36 -16.33 46.91
N LEU A 245 -73.00 -17.19 46.12
CA LEU A 245 -72.31 -17.94 45.06
C LEU A 245 -71.69 -17.02 44.00
N LYS A 246 -72.42 -15.99 43.55
CA LYS A 246 -71.88 -15.00 42.61
C LYS A 246 -70.71 -14.21 43.20
N ALA A 247 -70.76 -13.88 44.49
CA ALA A 247 -69.66 -13.20 45.19
C ALA A 247 -68.39 -14.09 45.25
N LEU A 248 -68.54 -15.36 45.63
CA LEU A 248 -67.43 -16.33 45.63
C LEU A 248 -66.88 -16.58 44.22
N GLU A 249 -67.75 -16.66 43.20
CA GLU A 249 -67.32 -16.81 41.80
C GLU A 249 -66.55 -15.58 41.30
N ALA A 250 -67.00 -14.37 41.67
CA ALA A 250 -66.30 -13.13 41.34
C ALA A 250 -64.94 -13.02 42.05
N GLU A 251 -64.85 -13.46 43.30
CA GLU A 251 -63.60 -13.51 44.07
C GLU A 251 -62.61 -14.52 43.48
N ALA A 252 -63.08 -15.73 43.14
CA ALA A 252 -62.29 -16.74 42.46
C ALA A 252 -61.75 -16.26 41.11
N LYS A 253 -62.55 -15.54 40.32
CA LYS A 253 -62.10 -14.93 39.04
C LYS A 253 -61.04 -13.85 39.25
N ARG A 254 -61.20 -13.00 40.27
CA ARG A 254 -60.20 -11.97 40.60
C ARG A 254 -58.87 -12.60 41.01
N ARG A 255 -58.92 -13.66 41.81
CA ARG A 255 -57.72 -14.41 42.23
C ARG A 255 -57.04 -15.09 41.05
N ASP A 256 -57.78 -15.79 40.19
CA ASP A 256 -57.22 -16.40 38.97
C ASP A 256 -56.54 -15.36 38.07
N THR A 257 -57.06 -14.12 38.04
CA THR A 257 -56.42 -13.02 37.29
C THR A 257 -55.11 -12.56 37.93
N LEU A 258 -55.01 -12.53 39.27
CA LEU A 258 -53.78 -12.20 39.98
C LEU A 258 -52.72 -13.29 39.81
N ASP A 259 -53.10 -14.56 39.94
CA ASP A 259 -52.21 -15.72 39.76
C ASP A 259 -51.62 -15.77 38.34
N ARG A 260 -52.43 -15.41 37.34
CA ARG A 260 -51.96 -15.22 35.96
C ARG A 260 -50.94 -14.10 35.85
N ARG A 261 -51.17 -12.94 36.48
CA ARG A 261 -50.20 -11.83 36.48
C ARG A 261 -48.90 -12.19 37.19
N GLU A 262 -48.96 -12.91 38.31
CA GLU A 262 -47.78 -13.42 39.00
C GLU A 262 -46.97 -14.36 38.08
N THR A 263 -47.66 -15.28 37.41
CA THR A 263 -47.06 -16.21 36.44
C THR A 263 -46.43 -15.47 35.26
N GLU A 264 -47.12 -14.47 34.71
CA GLU A 264 -46.62 -13.62 33.62
C GLU A 264 -45.38 -12.84 34.05
N GLY A 265 -45.37 -12.27 35.26
CA GLY A 265 -44.21 -11.54 35.78
C GLY A 265 -42.96 -12.41 35.94
N VAL A 266 -43.10 -13.66 36.39
CA VAL A 266 -41.98 -14.62 36.45
C VAL A 266 -41.49 -14.97 35.04
N ILE A 267 -42.40 -15.19 34.09
CA ILE A 267 -42.04 -15.48 32.70
C ILE A 267 -41.27 -14.30 32.07
N GLU A 268 -41.73 -13.07 32.28
CA GLU A 268 -41.06 -11.86 31.75
C GLU A 268 -39.64 -11.71 32.29
N ARG A 269 -39.43 -11.93 33.60
CA ARG A 269 -38.12 -11.91 34.24
C ARG A 269 -37.19 -13.00 33.67
N HIS A 270 -37.71 -14.21 33.49
CA HIS A 270 -36.92 -15.31 32.90
C HIS A 270 -36.50 -14.99 31.45
N LEU A 271 -37.38 -14.34 30.69
CA LEU A 271 -37.10 -13.90 29.33
C LEU A 271 -36.10 -12.74 29.27
N SER A 272 -36.02 -11.86 30.27
CA SER A 272 -34.98 -10.81 30.31
C SER A 272 -33.61 -11.41 30.63
N GLU A 273 -33.51 -12.27 31.64
CA GLU A 273 -32.24 -12.95 32.01
C GLU A 273 -31.66 -13.75 30.83
N ARG A 274 -32.53 -14.45 30.09
CA ARG A 274 -32.10 -15.21 28.91
C ARG A 274 -31.62 -14.31 27.76
N ARG A 275 -32.26 -13.14 27.57
CA ARG A 275 -31.85 -12.16 26.55
C ARG A 275 -30.49 -11.55 26.87
N GLU A 276 -30.20 -11.26 28.14
CA GLU A 276 -28.89 -10.76 28.56
C GLU A 276 -27.77 -11.79 28.29
N LEU A 277 -28.03 -13.07 28.58
CA LEU A 277 -27.08 -14.14 28.31
C LEU A 277 -26.84 -14.33 26.79
N ASP A 278 -27.90 -14.26 25.98
CA ASP A 278 -27.78 -14.35 24.51
C ASP A 278 -27.00 -13.14 23.93
N GLN A 279 -27.21 -11.91 24.45
CA GLN A 279 -26.47 -10.72 24.02
C GLN A 279 -24.96 -10.82 24.27
N GLN A 280 -24.54 -11.45 25.37
CA GLN A 280 -23.12 -11.67 25.66
C GLN A 280 -22.46 -12.57 24.60
N LEU A 281 -23.18 -13.57 24.09
CA LEU A 281 -22.68 -14.44 23.04
C LEU A 281 -22.59 -13.73 21.69
N ASP A 282 -23.60 -12.92 21.35
CA ASP A 282 -23.60 -12.12 20.12
C ASP A 282 -22.40 -11.15 20.07
N LEU A 283 -22.03 -10.55 21.21
CA LEU A 283 -20.84 -9.70 21.34
C LEU A 283 -19.53 -10.48 21.11
N ILE A 284 -19.40 -11.66 21.70
CA ILE A 284 -18.22 -12.55 21.54
C ILE A 284 -18.09 -12.99 20.07
N ASN A 285 -19.20 -13.41 19.45
CA ASN A 285 -19.21 -13.80 18.04
C ASN A 285 -18.85 -12.64 17.11
N ALA A 286 -19.35 -11.43 17.38
CA ALA A 286 -19.02 -10.23 16.61
C ALA A 286 -17.54 -9.85 16.74
N GLN A 287 -16.96 -9.94 17.94
CA GLN A 287 -15.52 -9.73 18.15
C GLN A 287 -14.68 -10.74 17.36
N HIS A 288 -15.02 -12.03 17.44
CA HIS A 288 -14.29 -13.06 16.70
C HIS A 288 -14.44 -12.92 15.18
N ALA A 289 -15.60 -12.48 14.68
CA ALA A 289 -15.79 -12.20 13.26
C ALA A 289 -14.90 -11.04 12.77
N LEU A 290 -14.82 -9.95 13.54
CA LEU A 290 -13.92 -8.81 13.27
C LEU A 290 -12.45 -9.22 13.31
N GLU A 291 -12.05 -10.03 14.29
CA GLU A 291 -10.69 -10.56 14.38
C GLU A 291 -10.35 -11.50 13.22
N ALA A 292 -11.29 -12.35 12.80
CA ALA A 292 -11.09 -13.24 11.66
C ALA A 292 -10.96 -12.44 10.34
N GLU A 293 -11.76 -11.39 10.17
CA GLU A 293 -11.68 -10.49 9.03
C GLU A 293 -10.34 -9.73 9.01
N ALA A 294 -9.89 -9.22 10.18
CA ALA A 294 -8.57 -8.62 10.35
C ALA A 294 -7.44 -9.61 10.05
N ARG A 295 -7.49 -10.84 10.58
CA ARG A 295 -6.52 -11.92 10.27
C ARG A 295 -6.54 -12.30 8.79
N SER A 296 -7.69 -12.22 8.11
CA SER A 296 -7.79 -12.51 6.67
C SER A 296 -7.19 -11.40 5.80
N PHE A 297 -7.35 -10.15 6.23
CA PHE A 297 -6.69 -8.99 5.65
C PHE A 297 -5.17 -9.06 5.89
N GLU A 298 -4.77 -9.38 7.13
CA GLU A 298 -3.38 -9.68 7.48
C GLU A 298 -2.84 -10.86 6.67
N ARG A 299 -3.57 -11.94 6.39
CA ARG A 299 -3.08 -13.05 5.53
C ARG A 299 -2.90 -12.63 4.08
N ARG A 300 -3.73 -11.72 3.57
CA ARG A 300 -3.57 -11.12 2.24
C ARG A 300 -2.36 -10.17 2.19
N THR A 301 -1.99 -9.53 3.29
CA THR A 301 -0.84 -8.62 3.39
C THR A 301 0.44 -9.28 3.95
N ALA A 302 0.34 -10.44 4.62
CA ALA A 302 1.39 -11.05 5.44
C ALA A 302 1.74 -12.49 5.00
N LYS A 303 2.05 -12.69 3.72
CA LYS A 303 3.30 -13.41 3.44
C LYS A 303 4.43 -12.46 3.85
N ARG A 304 4.80 -12.45 5.14
CA ARG A 304 5.96 -11.67 5.60
C ARG A 304 7.13 -12.03 4.69
N TYR A 305 7.58 -11.05 3.90
CA TYR A 305 8.76 -11.20 3.08
C TYR A 305 9.95 -11.48 4.03
N ALA A 306 10.49 -12.68 3.95
CA ALA A 306 11.74 -13.06 4.60
C ALA A 306 12.83 -13.08 3.53
N PRO A 307 13.92 -12.31 3.70
CA PRO A 307 15.03 -12.35 2.75
C PRO A 307 15.58 -13.76 2.59
N ASP A 308 15.86 -14.17 1.35
CA ASP A 308 16.47 -15.48 1.07
C ASP A 308 17.83 -15.56 1.80
N PRO A 309 18.01 -16.50 2.75
CA PRO A 309 19.27 -16.64 3.49
C PRO A 309 20.48 -16.90 2.60
N ARG A 310 20.26 -17.38 1.36
CA ARG A 310 21.33 -17.64 0.38
C ARG A 310 21.83 -16.37 -0.32
N GLN A 311 21.16 -15.24 -0.13
CA GLN A 311 21.45 -13.98 -0.86
C GLN A 311 21.76 -12.79 0.06
N PRO A 312 22.58 -12.93 1.12
CA PRO A 312 22.78 -11.85 2.10
C PRO A 312 23.22 -10.53 1.44
N LEU A 313 22.75 -9.42 2.00
CA LEU A 313 23.19 -8.09 1.61
C LEU A 313 24.61 -7.84 2.14
N ILE A 314 25.58 -7.71 1.23
CA ILE A 314 26.95 -7.34 1.55
C ILE A 314 27.19 -5.93 1.03
N LEU A 315 27.50 -4.99 1.94
CA LEU A 315 27.83 -3.61 1.56
C LEU A 315 29.36 -3.46 1.42
N PRO A 316 29.87 -3.03 0.26
CA PRO A 316 31.29 -2.74 0.12
C PRO A 316 31.66 -1.54 1.00
N ARG A 317 32.72 -1.68 1.82
CA ARG A 317 33.25 -0.57 2.64
C ARG A 317 34.17 0.31 1.78
N GLU A 318 33.91 1.61 1.75
CA GLU A 318 34.88 2.58 1.20
C GLU A 318 36.15 2.57 2.06
N ARG A 319 37.32 2.51 1.41
CA ARG A 319 38.60 2.59 2.11
C ARG A 319 39.08 4.05 2.07
N PRO A 320 39.44 4.66 3.20
CA PRO A 320 40.06 5.98 3.20
C PRO A 320 41.40 5.96 2.46
N ALA A 321 41.85 7.14 2.03
CA ALA A 321 43.15 7.32 1.36
C ALA A 321 44.36 7.10 2.28
N PHE A 322 44.13 6.90 3.59
CA PHE A 322 45.16 6.66 4.61
C PHE A 322 44.93 5.34 5.33
N SER A 323 46.01 4.75 5.83
CA SER A 323 45.96 3.62 6.76
C SER A 323 45.75 4.10 8.20
N VAL A 324 45.21 3.23 9.07
CA VAL A 324 45.08 3.51 10.51
C VAL A 324 46.42 3.90 11.15
N GLY A 325 47.53 3.26 10.71
CA GLY A 325 48.87 3.61 11.18
C GLY A 325 49.33 5.02 10.77
N GLN A 326 48.95 5.49 9.57
CA GLN A 326 49.20 6.87 9.15
C GLN A 326 48.34 7.87 9.93
N LEU A 327 47.06 7.52 10.17
CA LEU A 327 46.16 8.37 10.95
C LEU A 327 46.65 8.56 12.39
N ARG A 328 47.15 7.51 13.05
CA ARG A 328 47.75 7.62 14.38
C ARG A 328 48.97 8.54 14.43
N ARG A 329 49.79 8.54 13.36
CA ARG A 329 50.99 9.40 13.27
C ARG A 329 50.65 10.85 12.93
N ASN A 330 49.61 11.06 12.12
CA ASN A 330 49.15 12.38 11.73
C ASN A 330 47.61 12.45 11.76
N PRO A 331 47.02 12.73 12.93
CA PRO A 331 45.57 12.84 13.08
C PRO A 331 44.92 13.91 12.19
N SER A 332 45.67 14.93 11.75
CA SER A 332 45.14 15.99 10.90
C SER A 332 44.68 15.51 9.52
N LEU A 333 45.12 14.33 9.06
CA LEU A 333 44.63 13.69 7.83
C LEU A 333 43.11 13.48 7.83
N ILE A 334 42.50 13.37 9.01
CA ILE A 334 41.04 13.26 9.12
C ILE A 334 40.33 14.51 8.59
N LEU A 335 40.94 15.69 8.72
CA LEU A 335 40.34 16.95 8.25
C LEU A 335 40.22 16.95 6.72
N GLU A 336 41.21 16.38 6.02
CA GLU A 336 41.12 16.19 4.57
C GLU A 336 40.02 15.19 4.23
N HIS A 337 39.89 14.10 4.99
CA HIS A 337 38.81 13.11 4.81
C HIS A 337 37.41 13.71 4.95
N ILE A 338 37.19 14.48 6.02
CA ILE A 338 35.90 15.11 6.31
C ILE A 338 35.63 16.19 5.26
N SER A 339 36.62 17.05 4.97
CA SER A 339 36.45 18.16 4.00
C SER A 339 36.34 17.72 2.53
N GLN A 340 36.49 16.43 2.24
CA GLN A 340 36.09 15.87 0.94
C GLN A 340 34.56 15.78 0.82
N ARG A 341 33.84 15.53 1.93
CA ARG A 341 32.38 15.34 1.93
C ARG A 341 31.62 16.54 2.49
N GLU A 342 32.21 17.25 3.44
CA GLU A 342 31.55 18.35 4.15
C GLU A 342 32.29 19.68 3.98
N ALA A 343 31.57 20.73 3.58
CA ALA A 343 32.14 22.08 3.46
C ALA A 343 32.44 22.72 4.83
N SER A 344 31.63 22.38 5.83
CA SER A 344 31.79 22.79 7.21
C SER A 344 31.37 21.67 8.15
N PHE A 345 32.10 21.50 9.25
CA PHE A 345 31.91 20.41 10.21
C PHE A 345 32.15 20.88 11.64
N THR A 346 31.60 20.15 12.62
CA THR A 346 31.70 20.45 14.05
C THR A 346 32.82 19.64 14.70
N ARG A 347 33.09 19.94 15.99
CA ARG A 347 33.98 19.10 16.80
C ARG A 347 33.47 17.65 16.89
N ASN A 348 32.15 17.45 16.96
CA ASN A 348 31.55 16.13 17.08
C ASN A 348 31.73 15.31 15.80
N ASP A 349 31.69 15.95 14.64
CA ASP A 349 31.91 15.28 13.35
C ASP A 349 33.37 14.81 13.23
N ILE A 350 34.33 15.63 13.68
CA ILE A 350 35.75 15.24 13.77
C ILE A 350 35.95 14.05 14.70
N ALA A 351 35.34 14.09 15.89
CA ALA A 351 35.42 13.00 16.86
C ALA A 351 34.79 11.71 16.32
N GLY A 352 33.60 11.81 15.71
CA GLY A 352 32.90 10.72 15.05
C GLY A 352 33.75 10.06 13.97
N ALA A 353 34.26 10.85 13.03
CA ALA A 353 35.11 10.34 11.96
C ALA A 353 36.40 9.67 12.47
N LEU A 354 37.03 10.20 13.53
CA LEU A 354 38.21 9.57 14.14
C LEU A 354 37.88 8.26 14.83
N SER A 355 36.74 8.19 15.52
CA SER A 355 36.29 6.99 16.26
C SER A 355 35.99 5.79 15.35
N GLU A 356 35.71 6.01 14.07
CA GLU A 356 35.57 4.91 13.09
C GLU A 356 36.89 4.15 12.85
N PHE A 357 38.04 4.78 13.14
CA PHE A 357 39.36 4.22 12.87
C PHE A 357 40.19 3.98 14.13
N LEU A 358 39.83 4.62 15.25
CA LEU A 358 40.55 4.57 16.52
C LEU A 358 39.62 4.09 17.63
N ASP A 359 39.81 2.84 18.05
CA ASP A 359 39.01 2.23 19.11
C ASP A 359 39.51 2.59 20.53
N ASP A 360 40.78 3.01 20.67
CA ASP A 360 41.38 3.33 21.96
C ASP A 360 40.98 4.75 22.43
N PRO A 361 40.38 4.91 23.62
CA PRO A 361 39.89 6.21 24.09
C PRO A 361 40.98 7.29 24.27
N LEU A 362 42.21 6.90 24.63
CA LEU A 362 43.30 7.85 24.83
C LEU A 362 43.88 8.29 23.49
N ASP A 363 44.09 7.35 22.56
CA ASP A 363 44.50 7.65 21.18
C ASP A 363 43.47 8.56 20.48
N LEU A 364 42.18 8.27 20.67
CA LEU A 364 41.09 9.07 20.10
C LEU A 364 41.09 10.50 20.65
N GLN A 365 41.21 10.69 21.97
CA GLN A 365 41.25 12.02 22.58
C GLN A 365 42.46 12.82 22.11
N PHE A 366 43.64 12.19 22.05
CA PHE A 366 44.85 12.81 21.52
C PHE A 366 44.71 13.21 20.04
N ALA A 367 44.09 12.34 19.24
CA ALA A 367 43.84 12.60 17.83
C ALA A 367 42.88 13.78 17.61
N ILE A 368 41.80 13.87 18.40
CA ILE A 368 40.85 15.00 18.37
C ILE A 368 41.57 16.31 18.68
N ASP A 369 42.32 16.37 19.79
CA ASP A 369 43.01 17.60 20.20
C ASP A 369 44.09 18.02 19.20
N THR A 370 44.77 17.05 18.58
CA THR A 370 45.76 17.30 17.52
C THR A 370 45.09 17.85 16.25
N ALA A 371 43.96 17.28 15.83
CA ALA A 371 43.20 17.76 14.67
C ALA A 371 42.67 19.19 14.90
N LEU A 372 42.15 19.49 16.10
CA LEU A 372 41.64 20.82 16.47
C LEU A 372 42.73 21.92 16.51
N ARG A 373 43.99 21.55 16.76
CA ARG A 373 45.14 22.47 16.75
C ARG A 373 45.81 22.59 15.37
N SER A 374 45.29 21.91 14.35
CA SER A 374 45.85 21.96 13.01
C SER A 374 45.73 23.36 12.41
N ASN A 375 46.81 23.86 11.79
CA ASN A 375 46.80 25.12 11.03
C ASN A 375 45.86 25.08 9.80
N GLU A 376 45.48 23.86 9.39
CA GLU A 376 44.54 23.65 8.30
C GLU A 376 43.09 23.95 8.71
N LEU A 377 42.78 23.90 10.01
CA LEU A 377 41.44 24.17 10.51
C LEU A 377 41.19 25.68 10.62
N VAL A 378 40.04 26.13 10.13
CA VAL A 378 39.60 27.52 10.20
C VAL A 378 38.23 27.55 10.87
N SER A 379 38.08 28.35 11.93
CA SER A 379 36.79 28.55 12.60
C SER A 379 35.90 29.47 11.77
N LEU A 380 34.65 29.08 11.58
CA LEU A 380 33.60 29.92 11.01
C LEU A 380 32.80 30.52 12.16
N GLU A 381 32.60 31.83 12.16
CA GLU A 381 31.69 32.49 13.10
C GLU A 381 30.25 32.29 12.60
N ALA A 382 29.51 31.38 13.24
CA ALA A 382 28.09 31.18 13.03
C ALA A 382 27.41 30.93 14.39
N ASP A 383 26.15 31.34 14.54
CA ASP A 383 25.35 31.27 15.78
C ASP A 383 25.43 29.91 16.52
N SER A 384 25.30 29.99 17.85
CA SER A 384 25.19 28.95 18.91
C SER A 384 26.13 27.72 18.91
N GLU A 385 26.66 27.28 17.77
CA GLU A 385 27.51 26.09 17.63
C GLU A 385 28.75 26.39 16.77
N GLN A 386 29.94 26.15 17.33
CA GLN A 386 31.22 26.43 16.64
C GLN A 386 31.43 25.47 15.46
N ARG A 387 31.44 26.03 14.25
CA ARG A 387 31.72 25.30 13.00
C ARG A 387 33.14 25.55 12.50
N PHE A 388 33.71 24.55 11.84
CA PHE A 388 35.03 24.59 11.24
C PHE A 388 34.98 24.28 9.76
N THR A 389 35.97 24.76 9.01
CA THR A 389 36.28 24.34 7.63
C THR A 389 37.79 24.18 7.47
N THR A 390 38.25 23.72 6.31
CA THR A 390 39.68 23.65 6.00
C THR A 390 40.14 24.85 5.16
N ARG A 391 41.36 25.33 5.44
CA ARG A 391 41.98 26.44 4.71
C ARG A 391 42.10 26.11 3.21
N SER A 392 42.48 24.89 2.88
CA SER A 392 42.55 24.41 1.49
C SER A 392 41.18 24.47 0.81
N PHE A 393 40.10 24.08 1.48
CA PHE A 393 38.75 24.17 0.93
C PHE A 393 38.34 25.62 0.67
N GLN A 394 38.54 26.51 1.66
CA GLN A 394 38.23 27.93 1.53
C GLN A 394 39.00 28.61 0.39
N GLN A 395 40.26 28.22 0.17
CA GLN A 395 41.06 28.71 -0.97
C GLN A 395 40.49 28.27 -2.32
N VAL A 396 40.08 27.00 -2.43
CA VAL A 396 39.46 26.47 -3.64
C VAL A 396 38.13 27.18 -3.94
N GLU A 397 37.30 27.38 -2.93
CA GLU A 397 36.02 28.08 -3.05
C GLU A 397 36.20 29.53 -3.54
N ARG A 398 37.12 30.29 -2.93
CA ARG A 398 37.45 31.66 -3.37
C ARG A 398 37.98 31.70 -4.80
N LYS A 399 38.81 30.73 -5.19
CA LYS A 399 39.35 30.63 -6.54
C LYS A 399 38.26 30.34 -7.57
N LEU A 400 37.33 29.44 -7.26
CA LEU A 400 36.21 29.12 -8.13
C LEU A 400 35.28 30.32 -8.30
N SER A 401 34.95 31.03 -7.21
CA SER A 401 34.08 32.22 -7.22
C SER A 401 34.67 33.36 -8.07
N SER A 402 35.97 33.65 -7.88
CA SER A 402 36.68 34.66 -8.67
C SER A 402 36.76 34.29 -10.16
N THR A 403 37.14 33.06 -10.48
CA THR A 403 37.22 32.56 -11.87
C THR A 403 35.86 32.63 -12.56
N SER A 404 34.79 32.21 -11.87
CA SER A 404 33.43 32.21 -12.40
C SER A 404 32.95 33.64 -12.70
N SER A 405 33.23 34.58 -11.79
CA SER A 405 32.86 35.99 -11.96
C SER A 405 33.59 36.64 -13.14
N GLU A 406 34.85 36.30 -13.36
CA GLU A 406 35.64 36.77 -14.51
C GLU A 406 35.07 36.21 -15.83
N MET A 407 34.89 34.90 -15.91
CA MET A 407 34.35 34.23 -17.11
C MET A 407 32.93 34.70 -17.45
N ALA A 408 32.10 35.01 -16.45
CA ALA A 408 30.78 35.57 -16.66
C ALA A 408 30.81 36.95 -17.34
N ARG A 409 31.89 37.73 -17.21
CA ARG A 409 32.05 39.06 -17.82
C ARG A 409 32.74 39.04 -19.19
N LEU A 410 33.54 38.02 -19.46
CA LEU A 410 34.27 37.88 -20.73
C LEU A 410 33.31 37.50 -21.86
N GLY A 411 33.18 38.37 -22.87
CA GLY A 411 32.30 38.15 -24.03
C GLY A 411 33.08 37.82 -25.31
N ARG A 412 33.11 36.55 -25.73
CA ARG A 412 33.82 36.09 -26.95
C ARG A 412 33.01 35.14 -27.86
N PHE A 413 31.90 34.57 -27.38
CA PHE A 413 31.21 33.44 -28.02
C PHE A 413 29.88 33.78 -28.67
N LYS A 414 29.71 35.04 -29.11
CA LYS A 414 28.40 35.52 -29.54
C LYS A 414 27.94 34.83 -30.82
N VAL A 415 26.79 34.16 -30.76
CA VAL A 415 26.14 33.59 -31.95
C VAL A 415 25.29 34.65 -32.64
N SER A 416 25.26 34.64 -33.97
CA SER A 416 24.42 35.57 -34.74
C SER A 416 22.93 35.34 -34.46
N LYS A 417 22.16 36.43 -34.30
CA LYS A 417 20.70 36.36 -34.07
C LYS A 417 19.98 35.56 -35.15
N LEU A 418 20.45 35.65 -36.39
CA LEU A 418 19.90 34.90 -37.52
C LEU A 418 20.13 33.38 -37.38
N SER A 419 21.31 32.95 -36.92
CA SER A 419 21.59 31.52 -36.69
C SER A 419 20.71 30.96 -35.57
N ALA A 420 20.62 31.70 -34.45
CA ALA A 420 19.77 31.34 -33.32
C ALA A 420 18.30 31.18 -33.73
N ALA A 421 17.74 32.18 -34.43
CA ALA A 421 16.36 32.13 -34.90
C ALA A 421 16.09 30.96 -35.85
N ARG A 422 17.04 30.65 -36.75
CA ARG A 422 16.92 29.50 -37.67
C ARG A 422 16.94 28.16 -36.94
N ALA A 423 17.76 28.00 -35.89
CA ALA A 423 17.79 26.79 -35.07
C ALA A 423 16.45 26.60 -34.34
N ILE A 424 15.92 27.66 -33.71
CA ILE A 424 14.61 27.64 -33.02
C ILE A 424 13.47 27.27 -33.97
N VAL A 425 13.42 27.90 -35.16
CA VAL A 425 12.37 27.60 -36.16
C VAL A 425 12.43 26.16 -36.64
N ARG A 426 13.64 25.60 -36.82
CA ARG A 426 13.83 24.22 -37.25
C ARG A 426 13.33 23.25 -36.19
N GLU A 427 13.70 23.46 -34.93
CA GLU A 427 13.28 22.59 -33.85
C GLU A 427 11.78 22.67 -33.61
N ASN A 428 11.18 23.86 -33.64
CA ASN A 428 9.73 24.00 -33.60
C ASN A 428 9.03 23.22 -34.73
N LYS A 429 9.63 23.15 -35.93
CA LYS A 429 9.11 22.33 -37.03
C LYS A 429 9.24 20.83 -36.74
N ARG A 430 10.32 20.38 -36.10
CA ARG A 430 10.55 18.99 -35.68
C ARG A 430 9.58 18.59 -34.56
N LEU A 431 9.46 19.39 -33.52
CA LEU A 431 8.56 19.17 -32.38
C LEU A 431 7.09 19.16 -32.82
N LYS A 432 6.70 20.06 -33.73
CA LYS A 432 5.34 20.08 -34.28
C LYS A 432 5.00 18.82 -35.06
N ARG A 433 5.97 18.20 -35.73
CA ARG A 433 5.78 16.93 -36.47
C ARG A 433 5.78 15.70 -35.57
N SER A 434 6.60 15.69 -34.52
CA SER A 434 6.79 14.51 -33.66
C SER A 434 5.77 14.44 -32.51
N VAL A 435 5.52 15.56 -31.84
CA VAL A 435 4.69 15.63 -30.62
C VAL A 435 3.63 16.73 -30.66
N GLY A 436 3.48 17.43 -31.79
CA GLY A 436 2.48 18.49 -31.94
C GLY A 436 2.78 19.73 -31.08
N ALA A 437 4.01 19.88 -30.58
CA ALA A 437 4.40 20.90 -29.63
C ALA A 437 5.40 21.92 -30.23
N ALA A 438 5.68 22.98 -29.47
CA ALA A 438 6.72 23.96 -29.75
C ALA A 438 7.51 24.27 -28.46
N LEU A 439 8.69 24.88 -28.62
CA LEU A 439 9.49 25.41 -27.53
C LEU A 439 8.70 26.47 -26.76
N SER A 440 8.81 26.47 -25.43
CA SER A 440 8.22 27.50 -24.58
C SER A 440 8.99 28.82 -24.66
N ASP A 441 8.36 29.92 -24.24
CA ASP A 441 9.03 31.23 -24.16
C ASP A 441 10.23 31.20 -23.20
N GLU A 442 10.13 30.47 -22.08
CA GLU A 442 11.26 30.28 -21.15
C GLU A 442 12.40 29.47 -21.78
N GLN A 443 12.09 28.46 -22.61
CA GLN A 443 13.11 27.71 -23.35
C GLN A 443 13.78 28.59 -24.41
N VAL A 444 13.02 29.41 -25.13
CA VAL A 444 13.58 30.36 -26.11
C VAL A 444 14.49 31.38 -25.41
N ALA A 445 14.03 31.99 -24.31
CA ALA A 445 14.84 32.93 -23.54
C ALA A 445 16.13 32.28 -22.99
N ALA A 446 16.05 31.02 -22.55
CA ALA A 446 17.19 30.27 -22.08
C ALA A 446 18.16 29.91 -23.21
N ILE A 447 17.67 29.59 -24.42
CA ILE A 447 18.48 29.41 -25.63
C ILE A 447 19.23 30.72 -25.94
N GLU A 448 18.53 31.86 -25.97
CA GLU A 448 19.15 33.16 -26.21
C GLU A 448 20.20 33.52 -25.17
N HIS A 449 19.96 33.17 -23.89
CA HIS A 449 20.92 33.34 -22.80
C HIS A 449 22.20 32.53 -23.04
N VAL A 450 22.11 31.22 -23.32
CA VAL A 450 23.30 30.38 -23.54
C VAL A 450 24.04 30.72 -24.82
N LEU A 451 23.34 31.19 -25.87
CA LEU A 451 23.94 31.66 -27.12
C LEU A 451 24.57 33.07 -27.00
N GLY A 452 24.47 33.69 -25.82
CA GLY A 452 25.11 34.96 -25.48
C GLY A 452 26.64 34.90 -25.54
N ALA A 453 27.26 36.09 -25.55
CA ALA A 453 28.71 36.24 -25.74
C ALA A 453 29.54 35.69 -24.57
N ASN A 454 28.96 35.61 -23.38
CA ASN A 454 29.62 35.33 -22.11
C ASN A 454 30.35 33.97 -22.15
N GLN A 455 31.54 33.89 -21.56
CA GLN A 455 32.31 32.66 -21.48
C GLN A 455 31.72 31.66 -20.48
N LEU A 456 31.03 32.13 -19.44
CA LEU A 456 30.25 31.30 -18.53
C LEU A 456 28.76 31.62 -18.67
N SER A 457 27.92 30.58 -18.74
CA SER A 457 26.45 30.71 -18.72
C SER A 457 25.86 29.60 -17.85
N ALA A 458 24.76 29.88 -17.17
CA ALA A 458 24.09 28.91 -16.30
C ALA A 458 22.60 28.76 -16.67
N VAL A 459 22.11 27.54 -16.64
CA VAL A 459 20.70 27.20 -16.84
C VAL A 459 20.23 26.36 -15.67
N VAL A 460 19.27 26.88 -14.91
CA VAL A 460 18.57 26.15 -13.86
C VAL A 460 17.25 25.69 -14.41
N GLY A 461 16.99 24.38 -14.40
CA GLY A 461 15.72 23.85 -14.84
C GLY A 461 15.25 22.73 -13.93
N LEU A 462 13.99 22.81 -13.51
CA LEU A 462 13.34 21.75 -12.74
C LEU A 462 13.36 20.43 -13.52
N ALA A 463 13.20 19.32 -12.81
CA ALA A 463 13.14 18.00 -13.41
C ALA A 463 11.98 17.94 -14.44
N GLY A 464 12.30 17.66 -15.70
CA GLY A 464 11.29 17.53 -16.77
C GLY A 464 10.92 18.80 -17.54
N THR A 465 11.71 19.88 -17.44
CA THR A 465 11.49 21.16 -18.18
C THR A 465 12.08 21.21 -19.60
N GLY A 466 12.67 20.10 -20.08
CA GLY A 466 13.21 20.02 -21.44
C GLY A 466 14.60 20.63 -21.65
N LYS A 467 15.46 20.59 -20.62
CA LYS A 467 16.87 21.05 -20.67
C LYS A 467 17.63 20.46 -21.86
N SER A 468 17.47 19.16 -22.12
CA SER A 468 18.16 18.48 -23.24
C SER A 468 17.69 18.98 -24.61
N THR A 469 16.39 19.28 -24.76
CA THR A 469 15.85 19.88 -25.99
C THR A 469 16.44 21.26 -26.23
N LEU A 470 16.54 22.09 -25.18
CA LEU A 470 17.23 23.38 -25.26
C LEU A 470 18.68 23.22 -25.72
N LEU A 471 19.40 22.25 -25.16
CA LEU A 471 20.81 22.00 -25.48
C LEU A 471 20.99 21.51 -26.92
N SER A 472 20.06 20.69 -27.43
CA SER A 472 20.04 20.28 -28.84
C SER A 472 19.97 21.49 -29.79
N VAL A 473 19.10 22.46 -29.48
CA VAL A 473 18.96 23.70 -30.27
C VAL A 473 20.21 24.57 -30.17
N ALA A 474 20.77 24.69 -28.95
CA ALA A 474 21.98 25.47 -28.72
C ALA A 474 23.18 24.88 -29.49
N ARG A 475 23.35 23.54 -29.45
CA ARG A 475 24.35 22.80 -30.24
C ARG A 475 24.25 23.12 -31.72
N ASP A 476 23.07 22.95 -32.30
CA ASP A 476 22.81 23.23 -33.72
C ASP A 476 23.12 24.70 -34.10
N ALA A 477 22.86 25.64 -33.20
CA ALA A 477 23.20 27.05 -33.42
C ALA A 477 24.71 27.33 -33.32
N TRP A 478 25.42 26.69 -32.40
CA TRP A 478 26.87 26.81 -32.21
C TRP A 478 27.67 26.16 -33.34
N GLU A 479 27.35 24.93 -33.73
CA GLU A 479 28.06 24.21 -34.80
C GLU A 479 27.98 24.93 -36.14
N ARG A 480 26.86 25.59 -36.43
CA ARG A 480 26.72 26.43 -37.64
C ARG A 480 27.56 27.69 -37.63
N GLN A 481 28.06 28.10 -36.47
CA GLN A 481 29.01 29.20 -36.35
C GLN A 481 30.46 28.69 -36.27
N GLY A 482 30.67 27.38 -36.44
CA GLY A 482 32.00 26.77 -36.47
C GLY A 482 32.55 26.36 -35.10
N TYR A 483 31.74 26.36 -34.04
CA TYR A 483 32.16 25.87 -32.73
C TYR A 483 32.01 24.35 -32.64
N THR A 484 32.94 23.69 -31.95
CA THR A 484 32.78 22.30 -31.51
C THR A 484 32.13 22.29 -30.13
N VAL A 485 31.15 21.40 -29.94
CA VAL A 485 30.38 21.30 -28.69
C VAL A 485 30.66 19.96 -28.03
N HIS A 486 31.00 19.99 -26.74
CA HIS A 486 31.28 18.82 -25.93
C HIS A 486 30.36 18.80 -24.71
N GLY A 487 29.96 17.61 -24.30
CA GLY A 487 29.13 17.37 -23.13
C GLY A 487 29.94 16.72 -22.01
N ALA A 488 29.63 17.11 -20.78
CA ALA A 488 30.20 16.49 -19.60
C ALA A 488 29.15 16.36 -18.48
N ALA A 489 29.26 15.32 -17.68
CA ALA A 489 28.43 15.15 -16.48
C ALA A 489 29.20 14.40 -15.39
N LEU A 490 28.72 14.46 -14.14
CA LEU A 490 29.32 13.71 -13.03
C LEU A 490 29.16 12.19 -13.23
N ALA A 491 27.93 11.76 -13.52
CA ALA A 491 27.58 10.36 -13.68
C ALA A 491 27.62 9.92 -15.16
N GLY A 492 28.09 8.70 -15.41
CA GLY A 492 28.11 8.12 -16.75
C GLY A 492 26.72 8.06 -17.39
N LYS A 493 25.68 7.71 -16.63
CA LYS A 493 24.29 7.71 -17.11
C LYS A 493 23.83 9.10 -17.54
N ALA A 494 24.16 10.14 -16.78
CA ALA A 494 23.82 11.53 -17.15
C ALA A 494 24.52 11.96 -18.44
N ALA A 495 25.78 11.57 -18.64
CA ALA A 495 26.48 11.81 -19.91
C ALA A 495 25.81 11.09 -21.09
N ASP A 496 25.35 9.84 -20.92
CA ASP A 496 24.59 9.15 -21.99
C ASP A 496 23.27 9.84 -22.29
N SER A 497 22.48 10.15 -21.25
CA SER A 497 21.19 10.83 -21.44
C SER A 497 21.37 12.21 -22.08
N LEU A 498 22.45 12.94 -21.76
CA LEU A 498 22.81 14.18 -22.44
C LEU A 498 23.10 13.94 -23.92
N GLU A 499 23.94 12.96 -24.25
CA GLU A 499 24.31 12.62 -25.63
C GLU A 499 23.10 12.17 -26.44
N SER A 500 22.33 11.20 -25.96
CA SER A 500 21.14 10.69 -26.66
C SER A 500 20.08 11.76 -26.88
N ALA A 501 19.86 12.66 -25.90
CA ALA A 501 18.78 13.64 -26.01
C ALA A 501 19.18 14.94 -26.73
N SER A 502 20.47 15.28 -26.82
CA SER A 502 20.94 16.54 -27.41
C SER A 502 21.87 16.38 -28.62
N ASP A 503 22.29 15.16 -28.94
CA ASP A 503 23.35 14.83 -29.91
C ASP A 503 24.70 15.51 -29.60
N ILE A 504 24.94 15.89 -28.34
CA ILE A 504 26.24 16.44 -27.90
C ILE A 504 27.14 15.27 -27.48
N PRO A 505 28.31 15.05 -28.10
CA PRO A 505 29.25 14.02 -27.68
C PRO A 505 29.64 14.21 -26.21
N SER A 506 29.33 13.24 -25.35
CA SER A 506 29.37 13.44 -23.90
C SER A 506 30.23 12.41 -23.18
N ARG A 507 30.88 12.83 -22.08
CA ARG A 507 31.67 11.94 -21.22
C ARG A 507 31.61 12.36 -19.75
N THR A 508 32.17 11.55 -18.86
CA THR A 508 32.21 11.94 -17.45
C THR A 508 33.29 12.97 -17.18
N LEU A 509 33.09 13.82 -16.16
CA LEU A 509 34.12 14.76 -15.68
C LEU A 509 35.41 14.03 -15.30
N ALA A 510 35.30 12.90 -14.59
CA ALA A 510 36.45 12.06 -14.27
C ALA A 510 37.20 11.57 -15.52
N SER A 511 36.48 11.21 -16.59
CA SER A 511 37.12 10.81 -17.85
C SER A 511 37.86 11.96 -18.55
N LEU A 512 37.39 13.22 -18.38
CA LEU A 512 38.11 14.40 -18.86
C LEU A 512 39.38 14.63 -18.04
N GLU A 513 39.26 14.60 -16.71
CA GLU A 513 40.39 14.76 -15.79
C GLU A 513 41.48 13.72 -16.09
N THR A 514 41.13 12.44 -16.19
CA THR A 514 42.06 11.37 -16.57
C THR A 514 42.67 11.57 -17.97
N SER A 515 41.92 12.15 -18.92
CA SER A 515 42.47 12.44 -20.25
C SER A 515 43.59 13.49 -20.15
N TRP A 516 43.36 14.56 -19.42
CA TRP A 516 44.33 15.64 -19.20
C TRP A 516 45.56 15.17 -18.43
N GLU A 517 45.38 14.34 -17.39
CA GLU A 517 46.48 13.74 -16.63
C GLU A 517 47.40 12.87 -17.50
N ASN A 518 46.84 12.19 -18.50
CA ASN A 518 47.57 11.37 -19.46
C ASN A 518 48.11 12.16 -20.67
N GLY A 519 47.97 13.50 -20.68
CA GLY A 519 48.44 14.37 -21.76
C GLY A 519 47.59 14.34 -23.03
N TYR A 520 46.38 13.77 -22.99
CA TYR A 520 45.44 13.81 -24.10
C TYR A 520 44.51 15.02 -23.94
N GLU A 521 44.40 15.85 -24.98
CA GLU A 521 43.53 17.03 -25.00
C GLU A 521 42.28 16.77 -25.85
N PRO A 522 41.18 16.27 -25.26
CA PRO A 522 39.96 16.00 -26.02
C PRO A 522 39.16 17.25 -26.41
N ILE A 523 39.46 18.40 -25.80
CA ILE A 523 38.74 19.66 -25.96
C ILE A 523 39.70 20.70 -26.55
N GLY A 524 39.34 21.27 -27.69
CA GLY A 524 40.14 22.27 -28.39
C GLY A 524 40.05 23.66 -27.80
N CYS A 525 40.98 24.53 -28.20
CA CYS A 525 40.95 25.95 -27.85
C CYS A 525 39.70 26.62 -28.42
N GLY A 526 38.94 27.34 -27.59
CA GLY A 526 37.72 28.04 -28.02
C GLY A 526 36.49 27.16 -28.21
N ASP A 527 36.55 25.87 -27.85
CA ASP A 527 35.38 24.98 -27.89
C ASP A 527 34.33 25.35 -26.82
N ILE A 528 33.14 24.77 -26.96
CA ILE A 528 32.02 24.94 -26.03
C ILE A 528 31.82 23.66 -25.24
N VAL A 529 31.75 23.78 -23.91
CA VAL A 529 31.56 22.65 -23.00
C VAL A 529 30.29 22.85 -22.19
N VAL A 530 29.36 21.91 -22.35
CA VAL A 530 28.14 21.83 -21.57
C VAL A 530 28.36 20.85 -20.42
N ILE A 531 28.19 21.31 -19.18
CA ILE A 531 28.24 20.45 -17.99
C ILE A 531 26.82 20.28 -17.47
N ASP A 532 26.23 19.10 -17.66
CA ASP A 532 24.89 18.75 -17.18
C ASP A 532 24.93 18.15 -15.77
N GLU A 533 23.80 18.20 -15.07
CA GLU A 533 23.67 17.86 -13.65
C GLU A 533 24.72 18.60 -12.78
N ALA A 534 25.01 19.87 -13.11
CA ALA A 534 25.98 20.69 -12.40
C ALA A 534 25.65 20.88 -10.90
N GLY A 535 24.38 20.70 -10.52
CA GLY A 535 23.91 20.75 -9.14
C GLY A 535 24.48 19.67 -8.22
N VAL A 536 24.98 18.55 -8.76
CA VAL A 536 25.62 17.47 -7.97
C VAL A 536 27.14 17.50 -8.02
N VAL A 537 27.76 18.45 -8.74
CA VAL A 537 29.21 18.55 -8.84
C VAL A 537 29.75 19.36 -7.65
N GLY A 538 30.68 18.78 -6.90
CA GLY A 538 31.31 19.45 -5.76
C GLY A 538 32.30 20.55 -6.14
N THR A 539 32.62 21.41 -5.17
CA THR A 539 33.46 22.60 -5.37
C THR A 539 34.86 22.27 -5.89
N ARG A 540 35.50 21.22 -5.37
CA ARG A 540 36.87 20.86 -5.75
C ARG A 540 36.95 20.36 -7.19
N GLN A 541 36.07 19.44 -7.59
CA GLN A 541 36.03 18.94 -8.96
C GLN A 541 35.67 20.04 -9.96
N LEU A 542 34.63 20.85 -9.68
CA LEU A 542 34.24 21.90 -10.61
C LEU A 542 35.36 22.93 -10.80
N ASN A 543 36.08 23.30 -9.73
CA ASN A 543 37.23 24.19 -9.83
C ASN A 543 38.36 23.64 -10.72
N ARG A 544 38.71 22.35 -10.61
CA ARG A 544 39.75 21.74 -11.46
C ARG A 544 39.35 21.77 -12.94
N VAL A 545 38.12 21.35 -13.23
CA VAL A 545 37.58 21.31 -14.59
C VAL A 545 37.48 22.72 -15.18
N MET A 546 36.85 23.66 -14.46
CA MET A 546 36.69 25.04 -14.94
C MET A 546 38.04 25.75 -15.13
N ALA A 547 39.02 25.53 -14.23
CA ALA A 547 40.34 26.11 -14.39
C ALA A 547 41.01 25.63 -15.69
N ARG A 548 40.89 24.34 -16.03
CA ARG A 548 41.44 23.80 -17.28
C ARG A 548 40.72 24.36 -18.50
N LEU A 549 39.41 24.37 -18.50
CA LEU A 549 38.60 24.89 -19.60
C LEU A 549 38.79 26.40 -19.81
N ASN A 550 38.96 27.16 -18.73
CA ASN A 550 39.28 28.58 -18.83
C ASN A 550 40.66 28.81 -19.45
N ALA A 551 41.67 27.99 -19.11
CA ALA A 551 43.00 28.07 -19.71
C ALA A 551 43.01 27.79 -21.21
N LEU A 552 42.11 26.92 -21.68
CA LEU A 552 41.87 26.66 -23.12
C LEU A 552 41.02 27.76 -23.78
N GLY A 553 40.54 28.74 -23.02
CA GLY A 553 39.64 29.76 -23.49
C GLY A 553 38.32 29.21 -24.00
N CYS A 554 37.80 28.13 -23.40
CA CYS A 554 36.51 27.53 -23.78
C CYS A 554 35.33 28.31 -23.19
N LYS A 555 34.16 28.21 -23.82
CA LYS A 555 32.88 28.57 -23.20
C LYS A 555 32.39 27.42 -22.34
N ILE A 556 31.88 27.73 -21.14
CA ILE A 556 31.28 26.77 -20.21
C ILE A 556 29.80 27.09 -20.03
N VAL A 557 28.95 26.09 -20.23
CA VAL A 557 27.52 26.16 -19.96
C VAL A 557 27.17 25.17 -18.86
N LEU A 558 26.84 25.66 -17.67
CA LEU A 558 26.43 24.83 -16.54
C LEU A 558 24.92 24.64 -16.58
N VAL A 559 24.47 23.40 -16.57
CA VAL A 559 23.05 23.03 -16.61
C VAL A 559 22.75 22.12 -15.44
N GLY A 560 21.66 22.38 -14.73
CA GLY A 560 21.31 21.56 -13.59
C GLY A 560 20.00 21.95 -12.94
N ASP A 561 19.72 21.28 -11.83
CA ASP A 561 18.56 21.50 -10.99
C ASP A 561 19.07 21.75 -9.56
N LEU A 562 18.74 22.90 -8.99
CA LEU A 562 19.23 23.32 -7.66
C LEU A 562 18.49 22.64 -6.52
N GLU A 563 17.35 22.04 -6.80
CA GLU A 563 16.44 21.46 -5.80
C GLU A 563 16.54 19.94 -5.76
N GLN A 564 17.32 19.34 -6.67
CA GLN A 564 17.67 17.91 -6.61
C GLN A 564 18.70 17.63 -5.49
N LEU A 565 19.28 16.43 -5.52
CA LEU A 565 20.24 15.97 -4.53
C LEU A 565 21.46 16.89 -4.46
N GLN A 566 21.96 17.09 -3.24
CA GLN A 566 23.20 17.82 -3.01
C GLN A 566 24.42 17.00 -3.48
N PRO A 567 25.53 17.69 -3.83
CA PRO A 567 26.80 17.03 -4.08
C PRO A 567 27.22 16.15 -2.91
N ILE A 568 27.79 14.97 -3.20
CA ILE A 568 28.45 14.13 -2.19
C ILE A 568 29.78 14.77 -1.76
N GLU A 569 30.44 15.44 -2.70
CA GLU A 569 31.63 16.25 -2.41
C GLU A 569 31.23 17.58 -1.75
N ALA A 570 32.11 18.13 -0.92
CA ALA A 570 31.87 19.37 -0.20
C ALA A 570 31.52 20.58 -1.11
N GLY A 571 30.46 21.30 -0.73
CA GLY A 571 30.05 22.61 -1.27
C GLY A 571 29.02 22.55 -2.40
N GLU A 572 28.31 23.67 -2.64
CA GLU A 572 27.27 23.80 -3.67
C GLU A 572 27.66 24.84 -4.74
N PRO A 573 28.73 24.61 -5.51
CA PRO A 573 29.33 25.65 -6.34
C PRO A 573 28.39 26.14 -7.45
N PHE A 574 27.52 25.27 -7.98
CA PHE A 574 26.54 25.67 -8.98
C PHE A 574 25.53 26.68 -8.42
N ARG A 575 25.09 26.51 -7.17
CA ARG A 575 24.19 27.45 -6.50
C ARG A 575 24.85 28.82 -6.32
N ASP A 576 26.13 28.84 -5.95
CA ASP A 576 26.89 30.07 -5.78
C ASP A 576 27.16 30.79 -7.11
N ILE A 577 27.43 30.04 -8.18
CA ILE A 577 27.57 30.58 -9.53
C ILE A 577 26.23 31.18 -10.00
N VAL A 578 25.11 30.49 -9.81
CA VAL A 578 23.79 31.01 -10.16
C VAL A 578 23.47 32.31 -9.40
N LYS A 579 23.82 32.39 -8.12
CA LYS A 579 23.64 33.61 -7.30
C LYS A 579 24.51 34.78 -7.79
N SER A 580 25.74 34.52 -8.22
CA SER A 580 26.72 35.56 -8.56
C SER A 580 26.70 35.98 -10.04
N ALA A 581 26.60 35.03 -10.97
CA ALA A 581 26.63 35.26 -12.41
C ALA A 581 25.23 35.34 -13.05
N GLY A 582 24.18 34.93 -12.32
CA GLY A 582 22.83 34.78 -12.85
C GLY A 582 22.65 33.50 -13.68
N ALA A 583 21.40 33.16 -13.98
CA ALA A 583 21.06 31.99 -14.78
C ALA A 583 19.71 32.18 -15.50
N ALA A 584 19.55 31.51 -16.64
CA ALA A 584 18.23 31.29 -17.21
C ALA A 584 17.48 30.23 -16.39
N LYS A 585 16.18 30.45 -16.13
CA LYS A 585 15.36 29.55 -15.31
C LYS A 585 14.27 28.90 -16.15
N LEU A 586 14.15 27.58 -16.05
CA LEU A 586 13.07 26.79 -16.65
C LEU A 586 12.21 26.18 -15.54
N THR A 587 10.91 26.47 -15.60
CA THR A 587 9.94 26.12 -14.55
C THR A 587 8.71 25.39 -15.09
N ASP A 588 8.49 25.37 -16.40
CA ASP A 588 7.38 24.66 -17.06
C ASP A 588 7.71 23.17 -17.19
N ILE A 589 7.26 22.38 -16.20
CA ILE A 589 7.45 20.93 -16.19
C ILE A 589 6.53 20.28 -17.23
N ARG A 590 7.09 19.44 -18.11
CA ARG A 590 6.34 18.75 -19.19
C ARG A 590 6.43 17.23 -19.14
N ARG A 591 7.15 16.66 -18.17
CA ARG A 591 7.36 15.22 -18.04
C ARG A 591 6.07 14.47 -17.66
N GLN A 592 5.35 14.96 -16.66
CA GLN A 592 4.13 14.33 -16.17
C GLN A 592 2.94 14.64 -17.10
N ARG A 593 2.15 13.62 -17.42
CA ARG A 593 1.00 13.76 -18.32
C ARG A 593 -0.12 14.59 -17.70
N HIS A 594 -0.41 14.35 -16.42
CA HIS A 594 -1.51 15.02 -15.72
C HIS A 594 -1.08 16.41 -15.21
N ALA A 595 -1.98 17.38 -15.32
CA ALA A 595 -1.70 18.76 -14.91
C ALA A 595 -1.49 18.89 -13.40
N TRP A 596 -2.23 18.12 -12.59
CA TRP A 596 -2.07 18.11 -11.14
C TRP A 596 -0.71 17.57 -10.71
N GLN A 597 -0.19 16.52 -11.37
CA GLN A 597 1.15 15.98 -11.10
C GLN A 597 2.25 17.00 -11.42
N ARG A 598 2.06 17.81 -12.48
CA ARG A 598 2.97 18.91 -12.81
C ARG A 598 2.95 20.01 -11.75
N ALA A 599 1.77 20.35 -11.22
CA ALA A 599 1.63 21.28 -10.10
C ALA A 599 2.31 20.74 -8.84
N ALA A 600 2.00 19.51 -8.43
CA ALA A 600 2.62 18.86 -7.27
C ALA A 600 4.15 18.74 -7.41
N SER A 601 4.66 18.45 -8.61
CA SER A 601 6.11 18.43 -8.87
C SER A 601 6.76 19.80 -8.71
N LYS A 602 6.04 20.88 -9.05
CA LYS A 602 6.50 22.25 -8.84
C LYS A 602 6.45 22.64 -7.36
N ASP A 603 5.42 22.22 -6.65
CA ASP A 603 5.29 22.43 -5.20
C ASP A 603 6.42 21.74 -4.44
N LEU A 604 6.76 20.49 -4.79
CA LEU A 604 7.93 19.79 -4.26
C LEU A 604 9.23 20.56 -4.50
N ALA A 605 9.44 21.06 -5.73
CA ALA A 605 10.63 21.84 -6.05
C ALA A 605 10.73 23.15 -5.27
N GLN A 606 9.61 23.68 -4.77
CA GLN A 606 9.58 24.93 -4.01
C GLN A 606 9.64 24.70 -2.49
N GLY A 607 9.77 23.45 -2.04
CA GLY A 607 9.75 23.08 -0.61
C GLY A 607 8.34 22.97 -0.03
N PHE A 608 7.27 23.09 -0.83
CA PHE A 608 5.88 22.88 -0.38
C PHE A 608 5.53 21.39 -0.34
N THR A 609 6.36 20.59 0.34
CA THR A 609 6.31 19.12 0.34
C THR A 609 4.97 18.60 0.87
N GLU A 610 4.45 19.17 1.95
CA GLU A 610 3.15 18.79 2.51
C GLU A 610 2.00 19.00 1.53
N VAL A 611 1.99 20.15 0.83
CA VAL A 611 0.96 20.48 -0.18
C VAL A 611 1.02 19.49 -1.33
N ALA A 612 2.22 19.18 -1.81
CA ALA A 612 2.40 18.23 -2.89
C ALA A 612 1.98 16.82 -2.49
N LEU A 613 2.38 16.33 -1.32
CA LEU A 613 1.97 15.01 -0.82
C LEU A 613 0.46 14.94 -0.60
N GLN A 614 -0.17 16.02 -0.14
CA GLN A 614 -1.63 16.10 -0.06
C GLN A 614 -2.28 15.96 -1.45
N ALA A 615 -1.73 16.60 -2.49
CA ALA A 615 -2.24 16.44 -3.85
C ALA A 615 -2.12 14.99 -4.38
N TYR A 616 -1.08 14.25 -3.99
CA TYR A 616 -1.01 12.81 -4.27
C TYR A 616 -2.00 12.01 -3.42
N ALA A 617 -2.22 12.38 -2.16
CA ALA A 617 -3.17 11.71 -1.27
C ALA A 617 -4.62 11.87 -1.76
N ASP A 618 -4.98 13.05 -2.27
CA ASP A 618 -6.29 13.34 -2.87
C ASP A 618 -6.60 12.46 -4.09
N GLU A 619 -5.55 11.96 -4.76
CA GLU A 619 -5.60 11.06 -5.91
C GLU A 619 -5.33 9.59 -5.50
N GLU A 620 -5.47 9.26 -4.21
CA GLU A 620 -5.26 7.93 -3.61
C GLU A 620 -3.85 7.34 -3.85
N ALA A 621 -2.86 8.18 -4.12
CA ALA A 621 -1.49 7.78 -4.44
C ALA A 621 -0.52 7.84 -3.24
N VAL A 622 -1.04 8.08 -2.03
CA VAL A 622 -0.28 8.03 -0.77
C VAL A 622 -0.90 6.97 0.14
N HIS A 623 -0.05 6.06 0.61
CA HIS A 623 -0.45 4.94 1.43
C HIS A 623 0.31 4.95 2.77
N HIS A 624 -0.41 4.74 3.87
CA HIS A 624 0.12 4.78 5.23
C HIS A 624 -0.04 3.41 5.91
N TYR A 625 1.05 2.91 6.50
CA TYR A 625 1.11 1.61 7.18
C TYR A 625 1.70 1.73 8.59
N GLU A 626 1.45 0.73 9.43
CA GLU A 626 2.05 0.64 10.77
C GLU A 626 3.50 0.17 10.74
N THR A 627 3.89 -0.66 9.77
CA THR A 627 5.25 -1.19 9.69
C THR A 627 5.86 -1.02 8.31
N ALA A 628 7.19 -1.00 8.25
CA ALA A 628 7.93 -0.93 6.99
C ALA A 628 7.71 -2.21 6.15
N ASP A 629 7.54 -3.36 6.79
CA ASP A 629 7.29 -4.63 6.10
C ASP A 629 5.92 -4.62 5.43
N ASP A 630 4.89 -4.07 6.07
CA ASP A 630 3.56 -3.91 5.49
C ASP A 630 3.58 -2.93 4.31
N ALA A 631 4.30 -1.81 4.45
CA ALA A 631 4.48 -0.84 3.37
C ALA A 631 5.18 -1.46 2.15
N ILE A 632 6.21 -2.30 2.38
CA ILE A 632 6.89 -3.05 1.31
C ILE A 632 5.94 -4.07 0.68
N ALA A 633 5.16 -4.80 1.47
CA ALA A 633 4.23 -5.80 0.96
C ALA A 633 3.17 -5.18 0.04
N SER A 634 2.59 -4.06 0.44
CA SER A 634 1.64 -3.33 -0.41
C SER A 634 2.30 -2.73 -1.65
N LEU A 635 3.50 -2.14 -1.53
CA LEU A 635 4.28 -1.67 -2.68
C LEU A 635 4.49 -2.78 -3.71
N VAL A 636 4.87 -3.97 -3.25
CA VAL A 636 5.09 -5.13 -4.12
C VAL A 636 3.77 -5.58 -4.76
N SER A 637 2.67 -5.58 -4.01
CA SER A 637 1.34 -5.91 -4.53
C SER A 637 0.96 -4.98 -5.69
N ASP A 638 1.05 -3.67 -5.50
CA ASP A 638 0.67 -2.67 -6.50
C ASP A 638 1.60 -2.70 -7.71
N TYR A 639 2.91 -2.92 -7.48
CA TYR A 639 3.88 -3.15 -8.56
C TYR A 639 3.47 -4.35 -9.43
N MET A 640 3.11 -5.46 -8.80
CA MET A 640 2.72 -6.70 -9.49
C MET A 640 1.35 -6.59 -10.16
N GLU A 641 0.40 -5.88 -9.56
CA GLU A 641 -0.89 -5.60 -10.18
C GLU A 641 -0.73 -4.73 -11.42
N ASP A 642 0.11 -3.69 -11.35
CA ASP A 642 0.43 -2.87 -12.51
C ASP A 642 1.16 -3.66 -13.60
N LEU A 643 2.06 -4.57 -13.22
CA LEU A 643 2.73 -5.49 -14.14
C LEU A 643 1.72 -6.38 -14.88
N LYS A 644 0.75 -6.96 -14.16
CA LYS A 644 -0.34 -7.77 -14.75
C LYS A 644 -1.23 -6.96 -15.68
N LYS A 645 -1.62 -5.74 -15.28
CA LYS A 645 -2.55 -4.89 -16.04
C LYS A 645 -1.95 -4.35 -17.34
N HIS A 646 -0.69 -3.92 -17.30
CA HIS A 646 -0.08 -3.18 -18.41
C HIS A 646 1.07 -3.91 -19.10
N GLY A 647 1.44 -5.11 -18.65
CA GLY A 647 2.50 -5.93 -19.22
C GLY A 647 3.91 -5.35 -19.01
N PRO A 648 4.96 -6.06 -19.47
CA PRO A 648 6.36 -5.70 -19.20
C PRO A 648 6.87 -4.47 -19.98
N ASN A 649 6.15 -4.02 -21.01
CA ASN A 649 6.60 -2.93 -21.89
C ASN A 649 6.56 -1.54 -21.27
N ARG A 650 5.86 -1.37 -20.15
CA ARG A 650 5.81 -0.11 -19.40
C ARG A 650 6.94 -0.07 -18.38
N SER A 651 7.67 1.03 -18.34
CA SER A 651 8.80 1.18 -17.42
C SER A 651 8.30 1.39 -15.98
N ARG A 652 8.80 0.56 -15.06
CA ARG A 652 8.47 0.57 -13.63
C ARG A 652 9.73 0.58 -12.81
N LEU A 653 9.74 1.36 -11.73
CA LEU A 653 10.87 1.40 -10.82
C LEU A 653 10.41 1.67 -9.40
N ALA A 654 10.81 0.80 -8.47
CA ALA A 654 10.68 1.07 -7.05
C ALA A 654 11.88 1.89 -6.54
N LEU A 655 11.62 2.85 -5.65
CA LEU A 655 12.59 3.79 -5.14
C LEU A 655 12.58 3.76 -3.62
N ALA A 656 13.74 3.62 -3.01
CA ALA A 656 13.90 3.74 -1.56
C ALA A 656 15.22 4.47 -1.22
N HIS A 657 15.32 5.02 -0.03
CA HIS A 657 16.56 5.68 0.40
C HIS A 657 17.64 4.64 0.79
N ARG A 658 17.31 3.69 1.67
CA ARG A 658 18.32 2.81 2.27
C ARG A 658 18.58 1.56 1.42
N HIS A 659 19.83 1.13 1.36
CA HIS A 659 20.22 -0.12 0.67
C HIS A 659 19.49 -1.36 1.20
N LYS A 660 19.24 -1.42 2.53
CA LYS A 660 18.46 -2.52 3.14
C LYS A 660 17.05 -2.60 2.56
N ASP A 661 16.40 -1.46 2.38
CA ASP A 661 15.02 -1.38 1.91
C ASP A 661 14.95 -1.70 0.40
N VAL A 662 15.90 -1.18 -0.39
CA VAL A 662 16.06 -1.54 -1.81
C VAL A 662 16.26 -3.04 -1.99
N TYR A 663 17.12 -3.65 -1.17
CA TYR A 663 17.36 -5.09 -1.17
C TYR A 663 16.08 -5.87 -0.82
N ALA A 664 15.34 -5.42 0.20
CA ALA A 664 14.08 -6.04 0.60
C ALA A 664 13.02 -6.01 -0.52
N ILE A 665 12.82 -4.84 -1.13
CA ILE A 665 11.86 -4.68 -2.24
C ILE A 665 12.26 -5.54 -3.44
N ASN A 666 13.54 -5.55 -3.84
CA ASN A 666 14.02 -6.34 -4.99
C ASN A 666 13.71 -7.82 -4.82
N GLN A 667 14.05 -8.38 -3.67
CA GLN A 667 13.80 -9.79 -3.37
C GLN A 667 12.29 -10.09 -3.28
N ALA A 668 11.49 -9.20 -2.70
CA ALA A 668 10.04 -9.37 -2.60
C ALA A 668 9.37 -9.35 -3.98
N ILE A 669 9.73 -8.41 -4.87
CA ILE A 669 9.23 -8.35 -6.25
C ILE A 669 9.64 -9.61 -7.03
N ARG A 670 10.90 -10.03 -6.91
CA ARG A 670 11.38 -11.25 -7.58
C ARG A 670 10.63 -12.48 -7.11
N GLN A 671 10.45 -12.64 -5.80
CA GLN A 671 9.70 -13.75 -5.23
C GLN A 671 8.24 -13.76 -5.73
N ALA A 672 7.58 -12.60 -5.77
CA ALA A 672 6.23 -12.48 -6.31
C ALA A 672 6.16 -12.78 -7.82
N THR A 673 7.19 -12.43 -8.58
CA THR A 673 7.30 -12.74 -10.02
C THR A 673 7.45 -14.25 -10.24
N LYS A 674 8.29 -14.91 -9.43
CA LYS A 674 8.47 -16.37 -9.47
C LYS A 674 7.18 -17.14 -9.18
N GLU A 675 6.38 -16.66 -8.22
CA GLU A 675 5.08 -17.26 -7.90
C GLU A 675 4.07 -17.13 -9.06
N LEU A 676 4.22 -16.10 -9.90
CA LEU A 676 3.36 -15.84 -11.05
C LEU A 676 3.75 -16.64 -12.30
N GLU A 677 5.04 -16.72 -12.60
CA GLU A 677 5.57 -17.35 -13.83
C GLU A 677 5.85 -18.85 -13.66
N GLY A 678 5.95 -19.35 -12.43
CA GLY A 678 6.27 -20.74 -12.13
C GLY A 678 7.78 -21.01 -12.10
N ALA A 679 8.16 -22.29 -12.22
CA ALA A 679 9.57 -22.70 -12.12
C ALA A 679 10.34 -22.38 -13.41
N VAL A 680 11.04 -21.24 -13.43
CA VAL A 680 12.00 -20.85 -14.47
C VAL A 680 13.42 -21.27 -14.05
N PRO A 681 14.33 -21.65 -14.98
CA PRO A 681 15.73 -21.90 -14.64
C PRO A 681 16.39 -20.71 -13.94
N GLU A 682 17.01 -20.97 -12.79
CA GLU A 682 17.65 -19.96 -11.93
C GLU A 682 19.18 -20.10 -11.94
N LEU A 683 19.87 -18.96 -11.92
CA LEU A 683 21.32 -18.86 -11.86
C LEU A 683 21.77 -18.11 -10.62
N LEU A 684 22.50 -18.78 -9.73
CA LEU A 684 23.19 -18.10 -8.63
C LEU A 684 24.49 -17.46 -9.16
N VAL A 685 24.64 -16.16 -8.95
CA VAL A 685 25.78 -15.37 -9.40
C VAL A 685 26.39 -14.65 -8.19
N GLU A 686 27.70 -14.79 -8.02
CA GLU A 686 28.45 -14.01 -7.03
C GLU A 686 28.64 -12.58 -7.53
N THR A 687 27.92 -11.63 -6.92
CA THR A 687 28.00 -10.21 -7.28
C THR A 687 28.81 -9.40 -6.26
N ASP A 688 29.12 -8.14 -6.61
CA ASP A 688 29.77 -7.20 -5.69
C ASP A 688 28.96 -6.93 -4.40
N MET A 689 27.65 -7.17 -4.43
CA MET A 689 26.71 -6.94 -3.31
C MET A 689 26.33 -8.23 -2.58
N GLY A 690 27.05 -9.32 -2.85
CA GLY A 690 26.78 -10.67 -2.38
C GLY A 690 26.13 -11.57 -3.45
N PRO A 691 25.90 -12.85 -3.14
CA PRO A 691 25.29 -13.78 -4.07
C PRO A 691 23.85 -13.36 -4.41
N ARG A 692 23.48 -13.46 -5.69
CA ARG A 692 22.14 -13.16 -6.21
C ARG A 692 21.66 -14.22 -7.17
N VAL A 693 20.38 -14.56 -7.09
CA VAL A 693 19.73 -15.47 -8.02
C VAL A 693 19.09 -14.67 -9.15
N PHE A 694 19.39 -15.01 -10.40
CA PHE A 694 18.80 -14.41 -11.59
C PHE A 694 18.06 -15.46 -12.43
N ALA A 695 16.96 -15.06 -13.06
CA ALA A 695 16.21 -15.82 -14.05
C ALA A 695 16.03 -15.00 -15.34
N GLU A 696 15.61 -15.65 -16.42
CA GLU A 696 15.14 -14.94 -17.62
C GLU A 696 13.95 -14.05 -17.26
N GLY A 697 13.90 -12.82 -17.79
CA GLY A 697 12.89 -11.82 -17.43
C GLY A 697 13.29 -10.94 -16.24
N ASP A 698 14.32 -11.31 -15.46
CA ASP A 698 14.71 -10.53 -14.29
C ASP A 698 15.25 -9.14 -14.67
N ARG A 699 14.82 -8.13 -13.90
CA ARG A 699 15.37 -6.78 -13.99
C ARG A 699 16.71 -6.72 -13.29
N ILE A 700 17.71 -6.13 -13.95
CA ILE A 700 19.07 -6.00 -13.45
C ILE A 700 19.55 -4.55 -13.45
N LEU A 701 20.43 -4.25 -12.51
CA LEU A 701 21.14 -2.98 -12.36
C LEU A 701 22.63 -3.24 -12.56
N PHE A 702 23.30 -2.52 -13.47
CA PHE A 702 24.76 -2.57 -13.59
C PHE A 702 25.41 -1.72 -12.49
N THR A 703 26.37 -2.28 -11.77
CA THR A 703 27.01 -1.63 -10.61
C THR A 703 28.39 -1.03 -10.93
N ARG A 704 28.96 -1.35 -12.11
CA ARG A 704 30.23 -0.79 -12.59
C ARG A 704 30.18 -0.42 -14.07
N ASN A 705 31.09 0.46 -14.47
CA ASN A 705 31.31 0.80 -15.87
C ASN A 705 32.10 -0.34 -16.55
N ASP A 706 31.64 -0.79 -17.71
CA ASP A 706 32.36 -1.72 -18.58
C ASP A 706 32.30 -1.20 -20.02
N LYS A 707 33.47 -0.79 -20.54
CA LYS A 707 33.60 -0.21 -21.88
C LYS A 707 33.42 -1.24 -22.99
N GLU A 708 33.79 -2.51 -22.76
CA GLU A 708 33.67 -3.56 -23.79
C GLU A 708 32.21 -3.95 -24.00
N LEU A 709 31.45 -4.06 -22.91
CA LEU A 709 30.00 -4.29 -22.97
C LEU A 709 29.24 -3.00 -23.32
N GLY A 710 29.88 -1.85 -23.13
CA GLY A 710 29.29 -0.53 -23.28
C GLY A 710 28.11 -0.33 -22.33
N VAL A 711 28.31 -0.73 -21.07
CA VAL A 711 27.38 -0.50 -19.95
C VAL A 711 28.02 0.42 -18.92
N ARG A 712 27.19 1.21 -18.23
CA ARG A 712 27.63 2.14 -17.18
C ARG A 712 26.95 1.81 -15.86
N ASN A 713 27.60 2.18 -14.76
CA ASN A 713 27.05 2.08 -13.42
C ASN A 713 25.73 2.86 -13.34
N GLY A 714 24.67 2.22 -12.86
CA GLY A 714 23.32 2.78 -12.77
C GLY A 714 22.42 2.53 -13.98
N MET A 715 22.93 1.87 -15.03
CA MET A 715 22.08 1.41 -16.14
C MET A 715 21.20 0.25 -15.69
N LEU A 716 19.96 0.24 -16.18
CA LEU A 716 19.02 -0.84 -15.98
C LEU A 716 18.94 -1.71 -17.23
N GLY A 717 18.56 -2.96 -17.05
CA GLY A 717 18.28 -3.87 -18.14
C GLY A 717 17.42 -5.04 -17.70
N THR A 718 17.15 -5.93 -18.63
CA THR A 718 16.36 -7.14 -18.42
C THR A 718 17.14 -8.34 -18.95
N VAL A 719 17.23 -9.42 -18.17
CA VAL A 719 17.86 -10.67 -18.60
C VAL A 719 16.99 -11.31 -19.68
N THR A 720 17.57 -11.62 -20.84
CA THR A 720 16.85 -12.22 -21.99
C THR A 720 17.18 -13.68 -22.20
N GLY A 721 18.16 -14.21 -21.48
CA GLY A 721 18.59 -15.59 -21.65
C GLY A 721 19.77 -15.91 -20.78
N ILE A 722 19.69 -17.07 -20.15
CA ILE A 722 20.72 -17.62 -19.27
C ILE A 722 21.11 -18.98 -19.81
N ASP A 723 22.38 -19.13 -20.18
CA ASP A 723 22.98 -20.42 -20.57
C ASP A 723 24.10 -20.79 -19.59
N SER A 724 24.49 -22.05 -19.60
CA SER A 724 25.60 -22.65 -18.86
C SER A 724 26.88 -21.79 -18.87
N ASN A 725 27.20 -21.15 -20.01
CA ASN A 725 28.43 -20.37 -20.20
C ASN A 725 28.23 -18.86 -20.44
N ARG A 726 27.02 -18.41 -20.80
CA ARG A 726 26.77 -17.04 -21.25
C ARG A 726 25.49 -16.49 -20.64
N VAL A 727 25.48 -15.18 -20.39
CA VAL A 727 24.28 -14.45 -20.02
C VAL A 727 24.02 -13.36 -21.06
N SER A 728 22.77 -13.26 -21.49
CA SER A 728 22.29 -12.21 -22.37
C SER A 728 21.36 -11.28 -21.61
N ALA A 729 21.54 -9.98 -21.82
CA ALA A 729 20.71 -8.95 -21.23
C ALA A 729 20.42 -7.86 -22.25
N LYS A 730 19.25 -7.27 -22.13
CA LYS A 730 18.77 -6.15 -22.92
C LYS A 730 18.85 -4.90 -22.07
N ILE A 731 19.62 -3.92 -22.51
CA ILE A 731 19.82 -2.66 -21.78
C ILE A 731 18.65 -1.73 -22.10
N ASP A 732 18.15 -1.03 -21.08
CA ASP A 732 17.17 0.02 -21.27
C ASP A 732 17.83 1.22 -21.94
N CYS A 733 17.23 1.69 -23.04
CA CYS A 733 17.63 2.91 -23.71
C CYS A 733 16.46 3.89 -23.67
N ASP A 734 16.75 5.18 -23.47
CA ASP A 734 15.72 6.23 -23.41
C ASP A 734 14.99 6.41 -24.77
N ASP A 735 15.63 6.01 -25.88
CA ASP A 735 15.02 5.94 -27.21
C ASP A 735 14.48 4.54 -27.52
N HIS A 736 13.19 4.49 -27.84
CA HIS A 736 12.45 3.27 -28.20
C HIS A 736 12.97 2.56 -29.48
N GLU A 737 13.90 3.15 -30.23
CA GLU A 737 14.36 2.64 -31.53
C GLU A 737 15.62 1.76 -31.50
N SER A 738 16.38 1.72 -30.40
CA SER A 738 17.59 0.87 -30.34
C SER A 738 17.80 0.23 -28.97
N GLN A 739 17.10 -0.87 -28.71
CA GLN A 739 17.38 -1.68 -27.53
C GLN A 739 18.67 -2.47 -27.75
N LYS A 740 19.74 -2.09 -27.06
CA LYS A 740 21.05 -2.75 -27.15
C LYS A 740 21.03 -4.07 -26.38
N SER A 741 21.18 -5.19 -27.09
CA SER A 741 21.40 -6.51 -26.48
C SER A 741 22.89 -6.75 -26.25
N ILE A 742 23.26 -7.16 -25.05
CA ILE A 742 24.61 -7.61 -24.73
C ILE A 742 24.59 -9.11 -24.44
N THR A 743 25.67 -9.79 -24.81
CA THR A 743 25.93 -11.18 -24.43
C THR A 743 27.33 -11.27 -23.88
N THR A 744 27.46 -11.75 -22.64
CA THR A 744 28.75 -11.79 -21.94
C THR A 744 28.99 -13.17 -21.30
N PRO A 745 30.24 -13.63 -21.18
CA PRO A 745 30.56 -14.81 -20.38
C PRO A 745 30.11 -14.63 -18.94
N ARG A 746 29.68 -15.73 -18.30
CA ARG A 746 29.23 -15.71 -16.90
C ARG A 746 30.27 -15.14 -15.93
N SER A 747 31.57 -15.30 -16.21
CA SER A 747 32.66 -14.76 -15.40
C SER A 747 32.68 -13.22 -15.32
N ARG A 748 32.24 -12.53 -16.38
CA ARG A 748 32.13 -11.06 -16.44
C ARG A 748 30.81 -10.53 -15.88
N PHE A 749 29.82 -11.40 -15.69
CA PHE A 749 28.48 -11.05 -15.20
C PHE A 749 28.43 -10.91 -13.65
N ARG A 750 29.42 -10.27 -13.02
CA ARG A 750 29.51 -10.11 -11.55
C ARG A 750 29.18 -8.70 -11.06
N HIS A 751 29.24 -7.71 -11.93
CA HIS A 751 29.04 -6.30 -11.59
C HIS A 751 27.58 -5.87 -11.81
N ILE A 752 26.67 -6.64 -11.21
CA ILE A 752 25.21 -6.46 -11.33
C ILE A 752 24.50 -6.70 -9.99
N ASP A 753 23.28 -6.19 -9.86
CA ASP A 753 22.33 -6.55 -8.81
C ASP A 753 20.90 -6.58 -9.40
N HIS A 754 19.89 -6.92 -8.61
CA HIS A 754 18.49 -6.78 -9.04
C HIS A 754 18.13 -5.30 -9.27
N GLY A 755 17.33 -5.05 -10.31
CA GLY A 755 17.00 -3.73 -10.82
C GLY A 755 15.51 -3.39 -10.78
N TYR A 756 14.70 -4.10 -9.98
CA TYR A 756 13.29 -3.74 -9.77
C TYR A 756 13.16 -2.50 -8.88
N ALA A 757 14.05 -2.41 -7.89
CA ALA A 757 14.21 -1.30 -6.98
C ALA A 757 15.63 -0.75 -7.02
N VAL A 758 15.78 0.56 -6.88
CA VAL A 758 17.08 1.23 -6.77
C VAL A 758 17.05 2.30 -5.69
N THR A 759 18.23 2.74 -5.25
CA THR A 759 18.30 3.89 -4.34
C THR A 759 17.88 5.17 -5.05
N ILE A 760 17.26 6.11 -4.33
CA ILE A 760 16.84 7.41 -4.88
C ILE A 760 18.02 8.13 -5.56
N HIS A 761 19.22 8.08 -4.96
CA HIS A 761 20.46 8.61 -5.57
C HIS A 761 20.78 7.98 -6.94
N ARG A 762 20.64 6.66 -7.08
CA ARG A 762 20.91 5.96 -8.36
C ARG A 762 19.82 6.20 -9.40
N ALA A 763 18.62 6.60 -8.98
CA ALA A 763 17.53 6.96 -9.87
C ALA A 763 17.64 8.40 -10.41
N GLN A 764 18.61 9.20 -9.97
CA GLN A 764 18.81 10.54 -10.53
C GLN A 764 19.03 10.48 -12.05
N GLY A 765 18.45 11.46 -12.75
CA GLY A 765 18.39 11.50 -14.22
C GLY A 765 17.44 10.48 -14.85
N CYS A 766 16.98 9.45 -14.13
CA CYS A 766 16.07 8.46 -14.68
C CYS A 766 14.66 9.03 -14.86
N THR A 767 13.99 8.60 -15.94
CA THR A 767 12.55 8.83 -16.13
C THR A 767 11.87 7.47 -16.39
N VAL A 768 10.77 7.20 -15.71
CA VAL A 768 9.97 5.98 -15.86
C VAL A 768 8.50 6.34 -16.04
N ASP A 769 7.70 5.42 -16.56
CA ASP A 769 6.25 5.64 -16.66
C ASP A 769 5.63 5.60 -15.25
N ARG A 770 6.11 4.67 -14.42
CA ARG A 770 5.56 4.43 -13.07
C ARG A 770 6.65 4.30 -12.01
N SER A 771 6.49 5.05 -10.92
CA SER A 771 7.35 4.97 -9.75
C SER A 771 6.60 4.53 -8.50
N PHE A 772 7.25 3.71 -7.68
CA PHE A 772 6.75 3.25 -6.39
C PHE A 772 7.77 3.64 -5.33
N VAL A 773 7.44 4.61 -4.48
CA VAL A 773 8.38 5.25 -3.56
C VAL A 773 8.12 4.78 -2.14
N LEU A 774 9.10 4.09 -1.53
CA LEU A 774 9.07 3.77 -0.10
C LEU A 774 9.71 4.91 0.70
N SER A 775 8.94 5.49 1.62
CA SER A 775 9.40 6.53 2.52
C SER A 775 10.31 5.99 3.61
N SER A 776 11.18 6.86 4.12
CA SER A 776 12.06 6.55 5.24
C SER A 776 12.24 7.78 6.12
N SER A 777 12.47 7.58 7.42
CA SER A 777 12.73 8.68 8.36
C SER A 777 14.00 9.48 8.06
N THR A 778 14.83 9.00 7.13
CA THR A 778 16.07 9.65 6.69
C THR A 778 15.88 10.40 5.36
N MET A 779 14.67 10.49 4.83
CA MET A 779 14.39 11.28 3.63
C MET A 779 14.12 12.72 4.00
N ASP A 780 14.82 13.63 3.33
CA ASP A 780 14.58 15.07 3.35
C ASP A 780 13.71 15.50 2.16
N GLU A 781 13.44 16.81 2.07
CA GLU A 781 12.63 17.39 0.99
C GLU A 781 13.23 17.13 -0.40
N ASN A 782 14.56 17.24 -0.54
CA ASN A 782 15.27 17.01 -1.79
C ASN A 782 15.15 15.54 -2.24
N LEU A 783 15.27 14.58 -1.32
CA LEU A 783 15.08 13.15 -1.59
C LEU A 783 13.64 12.85 -2.02
N ILE A 784 12.64 13.47 -1.36
CA ILE A 784 11.23 13.33 -1.74
C ILE A 784 10.98 13.92 -3.13
N TYR A 785 11.46 15.14 -3.40
CA TYR A 785 11.38 15.77 -4.72
C TYR A 785 11.97 14.88 -5.81
N VAL A 786 13.18 14.39 -5.59
CA VAL A 786 13.88 13.52 -6.53
C VAL A 786 13.11 12.22 -6.74
N ALA A 787 12.60 11.57 -5.69
CA ALA A 787 11.87 10.32 -5.82
C ALA A 787 10.53 10.50 -6.55
N MET A 788 9.76 11.51 -6.16
CA MET A 788 8.40 11.73 -6.66
C MET A 788 8.35 12.37 -8.05
N THR A 789 9.47 12.84 -8.61
CA THR A 789 9.51 13.44 -9.96
C THR A 789 10.02 12.51 -11.06
N ARG A 790 10.30 11.22 -10.78
CA ARG A 790 10.81 10.28 -11.80
C ARG A 790 9.75 9.74 -12.76
N HIS A 791 8.47 9.84 -12.43
CA HIS A 791 7.36 9.29 -13.22
C HIS A 791 6.90 10.20 -14.38
N ARG A 792 6.27 9.58 -15.40
CA ARG A 792 5.49 10.25 -16.45
C ARG A 792 3.98 10.09 -16.25
N GLU A 793 3.53 8.95 -15.72
CA GLU A 793 2.11 8.59 -15.61
C GLU A 793 1.66 8.47 -14.16
N ILE A 794 2.33 7.65 -13.34
CA ILE A 794 1.88 7.32 -11.98
C ILE A 794 3.07 7.35 -11.01
N SER A 795 2.87 7.94 -9.83
CA SER A 795 3.78 7.77 -8.69
C SER A 795 2.97 7.44 -7.45
N GLN A 796 3.31 6.34 -6.78
CA GLN A 796 2.71 5.94 -5.51
C GLN A 796 3.72 6.08 -4.38
N PHE A 797 3.29 6.57 -3.22
CA PHE A 797 4.13 6.85 -2.06
C PHE A 797 3.68 6.04 -0.86
N TYR A 798 4.56 5.19 -0.33
CA TYR A 798 4.29 4.27 0.77
C TYR A 798 5.04 4.71 2.00
N SER A 799 4.35 4.91 3.11
CA SER A 799 4.96 5.34 4.36
C SER A 799 4.62 4.41 5.51
N SER A 800 5.55 4.27 6.43
CA SER A 800 5.35 3.51 7.67
C SER A 800 5.53 4.40 8.89
N SER A 801 4.62 4.32 9.86
CA SER A 801 4.77 4.99 11.15
C SER A 801 5.64 4.13 12.08
N ARG A 802 6.76 4.65 12.60
CA ARG A 802 7.37 4.01 13.78
C ARG A 802 6.46 4.33 14.96
N LYS A 803 5.92 3.31 15.65
CA LYS A 803 5.36 3.46 16.99
C LYS A 803 6.45 4.05 17.91
N THR A 804 6.47 5.37 18.04
CA THR A 804 7.15 6.03 19.16
C THR A 804 6.27 5.79 20.37
N VAL A 805 6.64 4.81 21.19
CA VAL A 805 6.01 4.60 22.50
C VAL A 805 6.27 5.85 23.36
N GLN A 806 5.18 6.59 23.62
CA GLN A 806 4.95 7.63 24.63
C GLN A 806 5.94 8.81 24.74
N SER A 807 5.45 10.01 24.41
CA SER A 807 5.45 11.13 25.38
C SER A 807 4.34 12.13 25.05
N LYS A 808 3.59 12.51 26.09
CA LYS A 808 2.54 13.54 26.13
C LYS A 808 2.96 14.85 25.46
N THR A 809 2.08 15.46 24.65
CA THR A 809 1.90 16.92 24.62
C THR A 809 0.56 17.28 23.97
N GLU A 810 -0.14 18.19 24.65
CA GLU A 810 -1.42 18.82 24.27
C GLU A 810 -1.33 19.60 22.95
N PRO A 811 -2.47 19.86 22.28
CA PRO A 811 -2.48 20.62 21.03
C PRO A 811 -2.14 22.10 21.27
N ALA A 812 -1.00 22.55 20.76
CA ALA A 812 -0.67 23.96 20.66
C ALA A 812 -1.56 24.65 19.61
N THR A 813 -2.08 25.81 20.00
CA THR A 813 -3.00 26.68 19.28
C THR A 813 -2.47 27.19 17.94
N SER A 814 -3.35 27.24 16.94
CA SER A 814 -3.11 27.76 15.59
C SER A 814 -2.76 29.27 15.57
N PRO A 815 -1.79 29.72 14.77
CA PRO A 815 -1.62 31.14 14.50
C PRO A 815 -2.59 31.59 13.39
N SER A 816 -3.41 32.58 13.73
CA SER A 816 -4.40 33.20 12.85
C SER A 816 -3.78 33.92 11.65
N VAL A 817 -4.24 33.58 10.45
CA VAL A 817 -3.92 34.26 9.19
C VAL A 817 -4.71 35.58 9.12
N LYS A 818 -4.02 36.71 9.31
CA LYS A 818 -4.54 38.03 8.94
C LYS A 818 -4.34 38.26 7.44
N ARG A 819 -5.42 38.14 6.67
CA ARG A 819 -5.50 38.66 5.29
C ARG A 819 -5.43 40.19 5.32
N HIS A 820 -4.38 40.76 4.73
CA HIS A 820 -4.38 42.17 4.31
C HIS A 820 -5.03 42.30 2.93
N ARG A 821 -6.16 43.01 2.91
CA ARG A 821 -6.75 43.63 1.71
C ARG A 821 -6.32 45.09 1.69
N SER A 822 -5.77 45.54 0.57
CA SER A 822 -5.83 46.93 0.10
C SER A 822 -5.58 46.88 -1.41
N ARG A 823 -6.61 47.15 -2.22
CA ARG A 823 -6.92 48.45 -2.83
C ARG A 823 -5.90 48.84 -3.88
#